data_AF-A0A4Y4C1K4-F1
#
_entry.id   AF-A0A4Y4C1K4-F1
#
_cell.length_a   1.000
_cell.length_b   1.000
_cell.length_c   1.000
_cell.angle_alpha   90.00
_cell.angle_beta   90.00
_cell.angle_gamma   90.00
#
_symmetry.space_group_name_H-M   'P 1'
#
loop_
_entity.id
_entity.type
_entity.pdbx_description
1 polymer ?
#
loop_
_entity_poly.entity_id
_entity_poly.type
_entity_poly.pdbx_seq_one_letter_code
_entity_poly.pdbx_strand_id
1 'polypeptide(L)'
;MSTTTRFAAALSTAALLAGTTFLGVPAAAQPADAGTGLSATGQKSINDLGACLSGSKSADILVIMDESASLKEETEGGPATDPRNIREDAAKNLVTLLGRHAEDLNADINVKLAGFGDGYRADSGTYGGWTNVREDAYGLDRQLSGISDRSSDGWTKYGDALSGALGEFADAPTRDGKASDCQAVLFFTDGMITSDAGDTPDLVADICRPGGTLSMLRNSGIRLFTVGLLPKYNPQEPQELLTDLAEGTDCSGTPANGTFFNAGQDAAALIAAFADFLPKSNSVGGTLAMNEPQHLVLDNSIDSVRLSAQPTSTIDGTVVPVLTSPDGEKHELTADAADNGTFSLGDAEITVTPGGNELVPGMVNADLVKSDDGDWAGDWTFGYDAPTAAADRYKVNITLLPGLSMQVKEFAEGGTPALRSSEPLHATLVNSSGELQKLDGTATMTATFIPSDGEPVVLGDPQPAGTGTEITVPLDRITEPQSGEFVFATNITTKNPSGGEGTALSPVTSSYRASVSPVDMPVLGTTDLSVDDKDTTVDIPVTGPGKVWLDPVTLNAGDPGVALPGGVDSVTLSSAHSDAASALELGEGEQGVLPVTVSSSSFADGPVSVTPQVHLVSDDGGTESDVDLPMSGSMTAPVNTGVLVIAVILAILLAFGIPLLVLYIMKLFTSRIPSAAARAVRVPVTVDNGRLLRTDTGGDFRITYSEIMDGARSTADGGRKITLAGILVERKLGAPWKSASAVVKNHEPSVADDGKQSGNSALLPLAVHNHWIVAGTQGDPYTGEIVLAVSEQAVESTVSGLVDQITARAPEMLRQLGDTPVETPSTPTGSGQGKKSRTKRTAKRSSGDAPAETTTEPQQIPGFGAPTAPSPFGGSTGSSPFGGSTSGPSPFGSSPSAPADDDNPFGGSSPFGGSSPFGR
;
A
#
# COMPACT_ATOMS: atom_id res chain seq x y z
N MET A 1 -2.12 70.59 -21.97
CA MET A 1 -0.73 71.04 -21.71
C MET A 1 0.15 69.81 -21.93
N SER A 2 0.46 69.37 -23.15
CA SER A 2 1.43 69.91 -24.12
C SER A 2 2.79 70.23 -23.53
N THR A 3 3.72 69.28 -23.65
CA THR A 3 5.11 69.58 -24.07
C THR A 3 5.75 68.35 -24.71
N THR A 4 5.86 68.44 -26.03
CA THR A 4 6.72 67.70 -26.95
C THR A 4 8.08 68.41 -27.06
N THR A 5 9.21 67.70 -27.13
CA THR A 5 10.45 67.99 -27.94
C THR A 5 11.56 67.02 -27.48
N ARG A 6 12.14 66.10 -28.28
CA ARG A 6 12.94 66.14 -29.53
C ARG A 6 14.44 66.48 -29.37
N PHE A 7 15.26 65.70 -30.11
CA PHE A 7 16.67 65.87 -30.55
C PHE A 7 17.75 65.49 -29.51
N ALA A 8 18.86 64.80 -29.87
CA ALA A 8 19.60 64.82 -31.13
C ALA A 8 20.34 63.51 -31.46
N ALA A 9 20.51 63.29 -32.76
CA ALA A 9 21.45 62.35 -33.37
C ALA A 9 22.86 62.98 -33.45
N ALA A 10 23.89 62.14 -33.37
CA ALA A 10 25.25 62.47 -33.83
C ALA A 10 25.81 61.30 -34.65
N LEU A 11 25.92 61.51 -35.96
CA LEU A 11 26.73 60.73 -36.89
C LEU A 11 28.15 61.34 -36.93
N SER A 12 29.21 60.52 -36.89
CA SER A 12 30.55 60.86 -37.39
C SER A 12 31.39 59.61 -37.68
N THR A 13 31.32 59.20 -38.95
CA THR A 13 32.32 58.65 -39.89
C THR A 13 33.75 58.24 -39.43
N ALA A 14 34.06 56.96 -39.70
CA ALA A 14 35.25 56.35 -40.35
C ALA A 14 36.69 56.56 -39.82
N ALA A 15 37.34 55.43 -39.50
CA ALA A 15 38.70 55.12 -39.95
C ALA A 15 38.90 53.59 -40.02
N LEU A 16 39.24 53.09 -41.21
CA LEU A 16 39.74 51.74 -41.46
C LEU A 16 41.05 51.52 -40.70
N LEU A 17 41.16 50.43 -39.94
CA LEU A 17 42.41 49.74 -39.66
C LEU A 17 42.12 48.24 -39.61
N ALA A 18 42.61 47.54 -40.64
CA ALA A 18 42.65 46.09 -40.70
C ALA A 18 43.56 45.57 -39.58
N GLY A 19 42.99 44.76 -38.69
CA GLY A 19 43.70 44.05 -37.63
C GLY A 19 42.92 42.80 -37.32
N THR A 20 43.41 41.67 -37.80
CA THR A 20 42.91 40.32 -37.54
C THR A 20 42.98 40.01 -36.04
N THR A 21 41.83 40.01 -35.37
CA THR A 21 41.63 39.34 -34.08
C THR A 21 40.44 38.42 -34.23
N PHE A 22 40.72 37.12 -34.27
CA PHE A 22 39.74 36.06 -34.03
C PHE A 22 39.19 36.26 -32.61
N LEU A 23 38.09 37.00 -32.50
CA LEU A 23 37.24 36.93 -31.32
C LEU A 23 36.40 35.67 -31.51
N GLY A 24 36.74 34.63 -30.75
CA GLY A 24 35.87 33.48 -30.56
C GLY A 24 34.56 33.99 -30.02
N VAL A 25 33.53 33.97 -30.86
CA VAL A 25 32.15 34.10 -30.43
C VAL A 25 31.93 32.90 -29.51
N PRO A 26 31.54 33.08 -28.24
CA PRO A 26 31.10 31.94 -27.45
C PRO A 26 29.97 31.31 -28.25
N ALA A 27 30.13 30.04 -28.61
CA ALA A 27 29.05 29.26 -29.20
C ALA A 27 27.87 29.41 -28.24
N ALA A 28 26.88 30.19 -28.65
CA ALA A 28 25.61 30.23 -27.97
C ALA A 28 25.10 28.79 -28.06
N ALA A 29 25.11 28.09 -26.93
CA ALA A 29 24.38 26.85 -26.79
C ALA A 29 22.95 27.16 -27.23
N GLN A 30 22.55 26.70 -28.41
CA GLN A 30 21.15 26.73 -28.79
C GLN A 30 20.44 25.88 -27.72
N PRO A 31 19.40 26.41 -27.05
CA PRO A 31 18.52 25.55 -26.31
C PRO A 31 17.94 24.57 -27.33
N ALA A 32 18.25 23.29 -27.18
CA ALA A 32 17.51 22.23 -27.82
C ALA A 32 16.11 22.25 -27.20
N ASP A 33 15.27 23.16 -27.67
CA ASP A 33 13.85 23.18 -27.41
C ASP A 33 13.25 22.05 -28.26
N ALA A 34 13.54 20.81 -27.87
CA ALA A 34 12.89 19.64 -28.42
C ALA A 34 11.42 19.74 -28.00
N GLY A 35 10.50 19.85 -28.97
CA GLY A 35 9.07 20.09 -28.76
C GLY A 35 8.34 18.95 -28.04
N THR A 36 8.70 18.68 -26.79
CA THR A 36 8.11 17.68 -25.89
C THR A 36 6.74 18.11 -25.38
N GLY A 37 6.42 19.41 -25.45
CA GLY A 37 5.18 19.96 -24.93
C GLY A 37 5.15 20.07 -23.40
N LEU A 38 6.27 19.77 -22.73
CA LEU A 38 6.45 19.91 -21.28
C LEU A 38 6.89 21.34 -20.92
N SER A 39 6.63 21.75 -19.68
CA SER A 39 7.19 22.98 -19.14
C SER A 39 8.71 22.84 -18.92
N ALA A 40 9.41 23.96 -18.74
CA ALA A 40 10.85 23.93 -18.44
C ALA A 40 11.15 23.19 -17.12
N THR A 41 10.31 23.39 -16.10
CA THR A 41 10.36 22.67 -14.82
C THR A 41 10.14 21.19 -15.04
N GLY A 42 9.11 20.83 -15.81
CA GLY A 42 8.78 19.45 -16.07
C GLY A 42 9.86 18.70 -16.85
N GLN A 43 10.43 19.34 -17.86
CA GLN A 43 11.55 18.80 -18.64
C GLN A 43 12.78 18.58 -17.75
N LYS A 44 13.06 19.50 -16.82
CA LYS A 44 14.13 19.33 -15.83
C LYS A 44 13.87 18.10 -14.95
N SER A 45 12.68 17.95 -14.38
CA SER A 45 12.34 16.82 -13.50
C SER A 45 12.51 15.44 -14.18
N ILE A 46 12.12 15.33 -15.45
CA ILE A 46 12.32 14.09 -16.23
C ILE A 46 13.80 13.84 -16.53
N ASN A 47 14.56 14.89 -16.86
CA ASN A 47 16.00 14.78 -17.06
C ASN A 47 16.71 14.38 -15.75
N ASP A 48 16.29 14.90 -14.60
CA ASP A 48 16.84 14.56 -13.29
C ASP A 48 16.54 13.09 -12.93
N LEU A 49 15.34 12.58 -13.23
CA LEU A 49 15.03 11.16 -13.06
C LEU A 49 15.91 10.29 -13.96
N GLY A 50 16.10 10.68 -15.22
CA GLY A 50 16.99 9.99 -16.17
C GLY A 50 18.45 9.99 -15.75
N ALA A 51 18.96 11.14 -15.27
CA ALA A 51 20.33 11.28 -14.78
C ALA A 51 20.58 10.41 -13.55
N CYS A 52 19.62 10.39 -12.62
CA CYS A 52 19.65 9.53 -11.44
C CYS A 52 19.71 8.05 -11.87
N LEU A 53 18.76 7.60 -12.69
CA LEU A 53 18.68 6.21 -13.15
C LEU A 53 19.94 5.76 -13.92
N SER A 54 20.50 6.66 -14.74
CA SER A 54 21.75 6.44 -15.46
C SER A 54 22.95 6.22 -14.53
N GLY A 55 23.00 6.96 -13.41
CA GLY A 55 24.05 6.87 -12.40
C GLY A 55 23.89 5.69 -11.44
N SER A 56 22.71 5.49 -10.87
CA SER A 56 22.42 4.48 -9.84
C SER A 56 22.14 3.07 -10.40
N LYS A 57 21.72 2.99 -11.67
CA LYS A 57 21.22 1.76 -12.32
C LYS A 57 20.06 1.10 -11.58
N SER A 58 19.31 1.85 -10.78
CA SER A 58 18.12 1.37 -10.07
C SER A 58 17.09 2.48 -9.91
N ALA A 59 15.80 2.16 -10.08
CA ALA A 59 14.69 3.05 -9.77
C ALA A 59 13.49 2.28 -9.22
N ASP A 60 12.75 2.93 -8.32
CA ASP A 60 11.49 2.42 -7.79
C ASP A 60 10.35 3.37 -8.21
N ILE A 61 9.39 2.85 -8.97
CA ILE A 61 8.31 3.61 -9.58
C ILE A 61 6.96 3.07 -9.10
N LEU A 62 6.21 3.90 -8.37
CA LEU A 62 4.85 3.59 -7.95
C LEU A 62 3.84 4.20 -8.93
N VAL A 63 3.05 3.36 -9.60
CA VAL A 63 1.97 3.80 -10.49
C VAL A 63 0.65 3.77 -9.74
N ILE A 64 0.08 4.93 -9.48
CA ILE A 64 -1.17 5.11 -8.73
C ILE A 64 -2.29 5.43 -9.70
N MET A 65 -3.34 4.61 -9.68
CA MET A 65 -4.50 4.74 -10.58
C MET A 65 -5.73 5.19 -9.82
N ASP A 66 -6.38 6.24 -10.31
CA ASP A 66 -7.71 6.64 -9.88
C ASP A 66 -8.75 5.56 -10.23
N GLU A 67 -9.55 5.20 -9.22
CA GLU A 67 -10.61 4.20 -9.26
C GLU A 67 -11.99 4.80 -8.90
N SER A 68 -12.12 6.13 -8.96
CA SER A 68 -13.40 6.82 -8.80
C SER A 68 -14.36 6.53 -9.95
N ALA A 69 -15.66 6.66 -9.64
CA ALA A 69 -16.74 6.40 -10.58
C ALA A 69 -16.78 7.42 -11.74
N SER A 70 -16.23 8.64 -11.60
CA SER A 70 -16.21 9.66 -12.65
C SER A 70 -15.44 9.24 -13.91
N LEU A 71 -14.57 8.24 -13.79
CA LEU A 71 -13.88 7.65 -14.94
C LEU A 71 -14.81 6.80 -15.80
N LYS A 72 -15.79 6.11 -15.22
CA LYS A 72 -16.61 5.10 -15.91
C LYS A 72 -18.06 5.49 -16.08
N GLU A 73 -18.60 6.23 -15.13
CA GLU A 73 -20.00 6.55 -15.01
C GLU A 73 -20.22 8.05 -15.18
N GLU A 74 -21.40 8.41 -15.65
CA GLU A 74 -21.83 9.80 -15.65
C GLU A 74 -22.11 10.22 -14.19
N THR A 75 -21.47 11.29 -13.74
CA THR A 75 -21.60 11.81 -12.38
C THR A 75 -22.20 13.23 -12.41
N GLU A 76 -22.46 13.83 -11.25
CA GLU A 76 -22.88 15.24 -11.17
C GLU A 76 -21.87 16.19 -11.83
N GLY A 77 -20.60 15.76 -11.98
CA GLY A 77 -19.51 16.49 -12.64
C GLY A 77 -19.45 16.38 -14.17
N GLY A 78 -20.26 15.52 -14.79
CA GLY A 78 -20.32 15.37 -16.25
C GLY A 78 -20.20 13.93 -16.76
N PRO A 79 -20.05 13.74 -18.09
CA PRO A 79 -19.90 12.41 -18.67
C PRO A 79 -18.59 11.75 -18.23
N ALA A 80 -18.60 10.42 -18.22
CA ALA A 80 -17.43 9.60 -17.90
C ALA A 80 -16.19 9.99 -18.73
N THR A 81 -15.04 10.09 -18.06
CA THR A 81 -13.79 10.53 -18.68
C THR A 81 -13.03 9.39 -19.38
N ASP A 82 -13.11 8.16 -18.86
CA ASP A 82 -12.54 6.94 -19.44
C ASP A 82 -13.56 5.77 -19.56
N PRO A 83 -14.67 5.94 -20.30
CA PRO A 83 -15.72 4.93 -20.40
C PRO A 83 -15.26 3.62 -21.07
N ARG A 84 -14.11 3.65 -21.76
CA ARG A 84 -13.55 2.51 -22.50
C ARG A 84 -12.37 1.83 -21.81
N ASN A 85 -11.94 2.31 -20.64
CA ASN A 85 -10.78 1.78 -19.91
C ASN A 85 -9.46 1.86 -20.67
N ILE A 86 -9.28 2.93 -21.43
CA ILE A 86 -8.06 3.19 -22.16
C ILE A 86 -6.85 3.23 -21.22
N ARG A 87 -7.02 3.69 -19.98
CA ARG A 87 -5.94 3.72 -18.97
C ARG A 87 -5.32 2.34 -18.72
N GLU A 88 -6.08 1.26 -18.88
CA GLU A 88 -5.57 -0.10 -18.71
C GLU A 88 -4.51 -0.41 -19.78
N ASP A 89 -4.83 -0.17 -21.04
CA ASP A 89 -3.91 -0.44 -22.15
C ASP A 89 -2.72 0.52 -22.14
N ALA A 90 -2.95 1.79 -21.78
CA ALA A 90 -1.89 2.78 -21.65
C ALA A 90 -0.90 2.42 -20.53
N ALA A 91 -1.39 1.90 -19.41
CA ALA A 91 -0.54 1.43 -18.31
C ALA A 91 0.27 0.18 -18.69
N LYS A 92 -0.35 -0.80 -19.37
CA LYS A 92 0.37 -1.98 -19.89
C LYS A 92 1.48 -1.57 -20.86
N ASN A 93 1.17 -0.61 -21.75
CA ASN A 93 2.15 -0.07 -22.67
C ASN A 93 3.29 0.64 -21.92
N LEU A 94 3.00 1.47 -20.92
CA LEU A 94 4.02 2.09 -20.08
C LEU A 94 4.94 1.06 -19.43
N VAL A 95 4.39 0.04 -18.76
CA VAL A 95 5.20 -0.99 -18.07
C VAL A 95 6.10 -1.73 -19.06
N THR A 96 5.59 -2.01 -20.27
CA THR A 96 6.38 -2.60 -21.36
C THR A 96 7.52 -1.69 -21.80
N LEU A 97 7.25 -0.39 -21.96
CA LEU A 97 8.27 0.58 -22.34
C LEU A 97 9.31 0.81 -21.23
N LEU A 98 8.90 0.76 -19.96
CA LEU A 98 9.81 0.81 -18.81
C LEU A 98 10.72 -0.43 -18.78
N GLY A 99 10.19 -1.63 -19.04
CA GLY A 99 10.99 -2.86 -19.14
C GLY A 99 12.04 -2.75 -20.25
N ARG A 100 11.64 -2.28 -21.42
CA ARG A 100 12.52 -1.98 -22.55
C ARG A 100 13.60 -0.95 -22.22
N HIS A 101 13.23 0.13 -21.54
CA HIS A 101 14.18 1.16 -21.11
C HIS A 101 15.16 0.61 -20.06
N ALA A 102 14.70 -0.26 -19.17
CA ALA A 102 15.53 -0.94 -18.18
C ALA A 102 16.55 -1.89 -18.85
N GLU A 103 16.15 -2.61 -19.90
CA GLU A 103 17.05 -3.41 -20.74
C GLU A 103 18.12 -2.54 -21.42
N ASP A 104 17.71 -1.42 -22.03
CA ASP A 104 18.61 -0.52 -22.76
C ASP A 104 19.70 0.07 -21.87
N LEU A 105 19.34 0.41 -20.63
CA LEU A 105 20.26 0.98 -19.64
C LEU A 105 20.99 -0.07 -18.79
N ASN A 106 20.58 -1.34 -18.89
CA ASN A 106 20.93 -2.42 -17.98
C ASN A 106 20.72 -2.01 -16.51
N ALA A 107 19.51 -1.56 -16.21
CA ALA A 107 19.13 -1.01 -14.90
C ALA A 107 17.98 -1.82 -14.26
N ASP A 108 17.89 -1.78 -12.94
CA ASP A 108 16.79 -2.37 -12.17
C ASP A 108 15.67 -1.35 -11.99
N ILE A 109 14.66 -1.38 -12.85
CA ILE A 109 13.44 -0.58 -12.67
C ILE A 109 12.39 -1.47 -12.01
N ASN A 110 12.06 -1.18 -10.75
CA ASN A 110 11.00 -1.85 -10.02
C ASN A 110 9.72 -1.03 -10.12
N VAL A 111 8.62 -1.67 -10.51
CA VAL A 111 7.31 -1.04 -10.62
C VAL A 111 6.35 -1.70 -9.63
N LYS A 112 5.57 -0.89 -8.93
CA LYS A 112 4.42 -1.34 -8.13
C LYS A 112 3.17 -0.57 -8.56
N LEU A 113 2.01 -1.22 -8.48
CA LEU A 113 0.73 -0.58 -8.74
C LEU A 113 0.01 -0.27 -7.43
N ALA A 114 -0.81 0.77 -7.45
CA ALA A 114 -1.79 1.08 -6.42
C ALA A 114 -3.05 1.70 -7.05
N GLY A 115 -4.14 1.69 -6.29
CA GLY A 115 -5.41 2.32 -6.64
C GLY A 115 -5.88 3.25 -5.54
N PHE A 116 -6.70 4.25 -5.90
CA PHE A 116 -7.34 5.10 -4.91
C PHE A 116 -8.72 5.58 -5.35
N GLY A 117 -9.54 5.98 -4.38
CA GLY A 117 -10.88 6.54 -4.57
C GLY A 117 -11.47 6.94 -3.22
N ASP A 118 -12.27 6.04 -2.63
CA ASP A 118 -12.78 6.15 -1.26
C ASP A 118 -11.68 6.02 -0.20
N GLY A 119 -10.52 5.52 -0.60
CA GLY A 119 -9.26 5.42 0.15
C GLY A 119 -8.16 4.82 -0.72
N TYR A 120 -6.96 4.69 -0.18
CA TYR A 120 -5.80 4.10 -0.87
C TYR A 120 -5.74 2.58 -0.73
N ARG A 121 -5.32 1.88 -1.80
CA ARG A 121 -5.22 0.42 -1.87
C ARG A 121 -3.99 -0.03 -2.68
N ALA A 122 -3.20 -0.95 -2.13
CA ALA A 122 -1.98 -1.45 -2.77
C ALA A 122 -1.62 -2.88 -2.35
N ASP A 123 -2.63 -3.69 -1.98
CA ASP A 123 -2.38 -5.06 -1.57
C ASP A 123 -1.77 -5.89 -2.72
N SER A 124 -0.80 -6.74 -2.39
CA SER A 124 -0.06 -7.48 -3.41
C SER A 124 -0.90 -8.48 -4.19
N GLY A 125 -2.08 -8.86 -3.69
CA GLY A 125 -2.99 -9.79 -4.35
C GLY A 125 -3.72 -9.15 -5.52
N THR A 126 -4.23 -7.93 -5.33
CA THR A 126 -4.99 -7.17 -6.33
C THR A 126 -4.11 -6.22 -7.15
N TYR A 127 -3.11 -5.59 -6.54
CA TYR A 127 -2.26 -4.58 -7.17
C TYR A 127 -0.84 -5.05 -7.45
N GLY A 128 -0.44 -6.20 -6.92
CA GLY A 128 0.89 -6.76 -7.18
C GLY A 128 1.95 -6.22 -6.21
N GLY A 129 3.05 -6.95 -6.08
CA GLY A 129 4.22 -6.47 -5.34
C GLY A 129 5.10 -5.57 -6.23
N TRP A 130 6.22 -5.14 -5.68
CA TRP A 130 7.30 -4.55 -6.48
C TRP A 130 7.83 -5.58 -7.48
N THR A 131 7.74 -5.27 -8.77
CA THR A 131 8.14 -6.15 -9.89
C THR A 131 9.23 -5.47 -10.70
N ASN A 132 10.37 -6.16 -10.85
CA ASN A 132 11.43 -5.69 -11.75
C ASN A 132 11.00 -5.90 -13.21
N VAL A 133 10.75 -4.80 -13.93
CA VAL A 133 10.19 -4.86 -15.29
C VAL A 133 11.23 -5.22 -16.35
N ARG A 134 12.53 -5.18 -16.03
CA ARG A 134 13.59 -5.72 -16.89
C ARG A 134 13.51 -7.25 -16.94
N GLU A 135 13.11 -7.88 -15.84
CA GLU A 135 13.01 -9.33 -15.73
C GLU A 135 11.64 -9.87 -16.17
N ASP A 136 10.56 -9.17 -15.81
CA ASP A 136 9.18 -9.57 -16.14
C ASP A 136 8.27 -8.35 -16.33
N ALA A 137 8.34 -7.73 -17.51
CA ALA A 137 7.47 -6.61 -17.89
C ALA A 137 5.96 -6.97 -17.90
N TYR A 138 5.61 -8.26 -18.03
CA TYR A 138 4.22 -8.73 -18.06
C TYR A 138 3.72 -9.22 -16.69
N GLY A 139 4.56 -9.20 -15.66
CA GLY A 139 4.24 -9.69 -14.32
C GLY A 139 3.06 -8.95 -13.67
N LEU A 140 2.74 -7.75 -14.15
CA LEU A 140 1.66 -6.88 -13.67
C LEU A 140 0.40 -6.90 -14.55
N ASP A 141 0.38 -7.63 -15.68
CA ASP A 141 -0.72 -7.62 -16.65
C ASP A 141 -2.07 -8.02 -16.03
N ARG A 142 -2.05 -8.98 -15.11
CA ARG A 142 -3.27 -9.46 -14.43
C ARG A 142 -3.87 -8.35 -13.57
N GLN A 143 -3.04 -7.63 -12.84
CA GLN A 143 -3.43 -6.56 -11.92
C GLN A 143 -3.94 -5.34 -12.69
N LEU A 144 -3.25 -5.00 -13.79
CA LEU A 144 -3.67 -3.95 -14.72
C LEU A 144 -5.01 -4.29 -15.37
N SER A 145 -5.21 -5.54 -15.82
CA SER A 145 -6.47 -5.98 -16.44
C SER A 145 -7.68 -5.90 -15.50
N GLY A 146 -7.43 -5.90 -14.19
CA GLY A 146 -8.47 -5.74 -13.18
C GLY A 146 -8.83 -4.30 -12.84
N ILE A 147 -8.11 -3.27 -13.35
CA ILE A 147 -8.36 -1.85 -12.98
C ILE A 147 -9.79 -1.46 -13.33
N SER A 148 -10.27 -1.90 -14.48
CA SER A 148 -11.61 -1.57 -14.93
C SER A 148 -12.67 -2.04 -13.93
N ASP A 149 -12.56 -3.25 -13.38
CA ASP A 149 -13.53 -3.81 -12.44
C ASP A 149 -13.57 -3.08 -11.08
N ARG A 150 -12.56 -2.25 -10.78
CA ARG A 150 -12.42 -1.55 -9.50
C ARG A 150 -12.85 -0.09 -9.53
N SER A 151 -13.11 0.47 -10.72
CA SER A 151 -13.47 1.90 -10.86
C SER A 151 -14.94 2.17 -10.55
N SER A 152 -15.30 2.12 -9.28
CA SER A 152 -16.67 2.28 -8.78
C SER A 152 -16.76 3.11 -7.50
N ASP A 153 -15.64 3.70 -7.05
CA ASP A 153 -15.61 4.45 -5.79
C ASP A 153 -16.36 5.78 -5.92
N GLY A 154 -17.01 6.19 -4.83
CA GLY A 154 -17.84 7.40 -4.82
C GLY A 154 -17.03 8.70 -4.75
N TRP A 155 -15.79 8.62 -4.25
CA TRP A 155 -14.93 9.76 -3.98
C TRP A 155 -13.55 9.63 -4.62
N THR A 156 -12.80 10.73 -4.60
CA THR A 156 -11.47 10.88 -5.22
C THR A 156 -10.50 11.53 -4.23
N LYS A 157 -10.08 10.77 -3.21
CA LYS A 157 -9.32 11.30 -2.06
C LYS A 157 -7.81 11.35 -2.31
N TYR A 158 -7.32 12.47 -2.85
CA TYR A 158 -5.88 12.64 -3.13
C TYR A 158 -4.99 12.58 -1.88
N GLY A 159 -5.46 13.12 -0.75
CA GLY A 159 -4.70 13.08 0.51
C GLY A 159 -4.37 11.66 0.96
N ASP A 160 -5.35 10.74 0.86
CA ASP A 160 -5.17 9.33 1.19
C ASP A 160 -4.20 8.66 0.22
N ALA A 161 -4.31 8.98 -1.06
CA ALA A 161 -3.45 8.40 -2.10
C ALA A 161 -1.98 8.80 -1.95
N LEU A 162 -1.70 10.09 -1.73
CA LEU A 162 -0.34 10.59 -1.49
C LEU A 162 0.24 10.10 -0.15
N SER A 163 -0.60 9.97 0.88
CA SER A 163 -0.19 9.38 2.17
C SER A 163 0.17 7.90 2.02
N GLY A 164 -0.66 7.14 1.29
CA GLY A 164 -0.42 5.73 1.02
C GLY A 164 0.84 5.50 0.20
N ALA A 165 1.09 6.36 -0.79
CA ALA A 165 2.29 6.32 -1.64
C ALA A 165 3.59 6.34 -0.84
N LEU A 166 3.66 7.20 0.18
CA LEU A 166 4.83 7.30 1.07
C LEU A 166 5.15 5.98 1.79
N GLY A 167 4.11 5.25 2.22
CA GLY A 167 4.29 3.98 2.91
C GLY A 167 4.87 2.89 2.02
N GLU A 168 4.62 2.91 0.71
CA GLU A 168 5.09 1.86 -0.21
C GLU A 168 6.60 1.84 -0.41
N PHE A 169 7.24 3.00 -0.33
CA PHE A 169 8.69 3.12 -0.54
C PHE A 169 9.49 2.59 0.66
N ALA A 170 8.86 2.42 1.83
CA ALA A 170 9.50 1.76 2.97
C ALA A 170 9.78 0.26 2.68
N ASP A 171 8.93 -0.38 1.87
CA ASP A 171 9.03 -1.78 1.47
C ASP A 171 9.61 -1.95 0.05
N ALA A 172 10.14 -0.88 -0.56
CA ALA A 172 10.74 -0.94 -1.87
C ALA A 172 11.99 -1.85 -1.89
N PRO A 173 12.29 -2.52 -3.02
CA PRO A 173 13.45 -3.40 -3.10
C PRO A 173 14.74 -2.64 -2.83
N THR A 174 15.57 -3.17 -1.93
CA THR A 174 16.90 -2.62 -1.67
C THR A 174 17.95 -3.33 -2.50
N ARG A 175 18.87 -2.58 -3.10
CA ARG A 175 20.10 -3.11 -3.71
C ARG A 175 21.24 -2.94 -2.71
N ASP A 176 21.94 -4.03 -2.40
CA ASP A 176 23.03 -4.06 -1.40
C ASP A 176 22.64 -3.51 -0.01
N GLY A 177 21.36 -3.67 0.35
CA GLY A 177 20.80 -3.18 1.61
C GLY A 177 20.46 -1.69 1.62
N LYS A 178 20.56 -1.00 0.47
CA LYS A 178 20.17 0.41 0.30
C LYS A 178 18.93 0.56 -0.57
N ALA A 179 18.05 1.48 -0.20
CA ALA A 179 16.92 1.88 -1.04
C ALA A 179 17.42 2.57 -2.31
N SER A 180 16.63 2.55 -3.38
CA SER A 180 16.96 3.32 -4.59
C SER A 180 16.94 4.82 -4.30
N ASP A 181 17.94 5.55 -4.79
CA ASP A 181 17.93 7.02 -4.80
C ASP A 181 16.95 7.60 -5.84
N CYS A 182 16.47 6.77 -6.77
CA CYS A 182 15.62 7.19 -7.90
C CYS A 182 14.18 6.72 -7.69
N GLN A 183 13.46 7.42 -6.83
CA GLN A 183 12.08 7.11 -6.49
C GLN A 183 11.10 8.07 -7.18
N ALA A 184 10.01 7.52 -7.73
CA ALA A 184 9.00 8.30 -8.43
C ALA A 184 7.58 7.74 -8.22
N VAL A 185 6.61 8.65 -8.09
CA VAL A 185 5.17 8.35 -8.16
C VAL A 185 4.65 8.84 -9.50
N LEU A 186 3.95 7.97 -10.23
CA LEU A 186 3.15 8.34 -11.38
C LEU A 186 1.66 8.29 -11.01
N PHE A 187 1.05 9.46 -10.86
CA PHE A 187 -0.29 9.66 -10.34
C PHE A 187 -1.28 9.93 -11.47
N PHE A 188 -2.12 8.96 -11.80
CA PHE A 188 -3.14 9.06 -12.86
C PHE A 188 -4.51 9.38 -12.28
N THR A 189 -5.21 10.36 -12.86
CA THR A 189 -6.56 10.81 -12.44
C THR A 189 -7.23 11.67 -13.52
N ASP A 190 -8.52 11.94 -13.39
CA ASP A 190 -9.23 12.93 -14.20
C ASP A 190 -9.19 14.36 -13.61
N GLY A 191 -8.58 14.52 -12.43
CA GLY A 191 -8.42 15.81 -11.75
C GLY A 191 -9.60 16.20 -10.86
N MET A 192 -10.60 15.32 -10.70
CA MET A 192 -11.83 15.60 -9.95
C MET A 192 -11.68 15.24 -8.46
N ILE A 193 -10.84 15.98 -7.71
CA ILE A 193 -10.66 15.76 -6.27
C ILE A 193 -11.97 15.96 -5.49
N THR A 194 -12.33 14.96 -4.69
CA THR A 194 -13.55 14.95 -3.87
C THR A 194 -13.36 14.16 -2.57
N SER A 195 -14.25 14.33 -1.60
CA SER A 195 -14.27 13.54 -0.37
C SER A 195 -15.68 13.46 0.21
N ASP A 196 -15.88 12.60 1.21
CA ASP A 196 -17.13 12.47 1.96
C ASP A 196 -17.46 13.68 2.85
N ALA A 197 -16.49 14.56 3.10
CA ALA A 197 -16.67 15.80 3.86
C ALA A 197 -15.62 16.86 3.49
N GLY A 198 -16.08 18.05 3.12
CA GLY A 198 -15.22 19.20 2.82
C GLY A 198 -15.32 19.62 1.36
N ASP A 199 -15.16 20.92 1.11
CA ASP A 199 -15.15 21.47 -0.24
C ASP A 199 -13.76 21.30 -0.88
N THR A 200 -13.70 21.18 -2.20
CA THR A 200 -12.46 20.99 -2.97
C THR A 200 -11.30 21.93 -2.57
N PRO A 201 -11.51 23.25 -2.35
CA PRO A 201 -10.42 24.14 -1.94
C PRO A 201 -9.77 23.76 -0.61
N ASP A 202 -10.54 23.25 0.36
CA ASP A 202 -10.00 22.85 1.67
C ASP A 202 -9.17 21.57 1.52
N LEU A 203 -9.62 20.62 0.69
CA LEU A 203 -8.87 19.38 0.39
C LEU A 203 -7.52 19.68 -0.28
N VAL A 204 -7.50 20.61 -1.24
CA VAL A 204 -6.27 21.04 -1.90
C VAL A 204 -5.36 21.78 -0.92
N ALA A 205 -5.91 22.66 -0.08
CA ALA A 205 -5.15 23.38 0.94
C ALA A 205 -4.48 22.43 1.94
N ASP A 206 -5.14 21.33 2.33
CA ASP A 206 -4.57 20.33 3.22
C ASP A 206 -3.40 19.55 2.61
N ILE A 207 -3.44 19.28 1.30
CA ILE A 207 -2.33 18.65 0.56
C ILE A 207 -1.17 19.65 0.40
N CYS A 208 -1.50 20.89 0.06
CA CYS A 208 -0.54 21.95 -0.27
C CYS A 208 0.02 22.70 0.94
N ARG A 209 -0.42 22.42 2.17
CA ARG A 209 0.15 23.08 3.35
C ARG A 209 1.61 22.65 3.57
N PRO A 210 2.48 23.52 4.12
CA PRO A 210 3.80 23.12 4.59
C PRO A 210 3.72 21.93 5.56
N GLY A 211 4.56 20.91 5.38
CA GLY A 211 4.49 19.66 6.13
C GLY A 211 3.27 18.77 5.80
N GLY A 212 2.49 19.12 4.78
CA GLY A 212 1.46 18.25 4.20
C GLY A 212 2.05 17.06 3.46
N THR A 213 1.18 16.17 2.96
CA THR A 213 1.58 14.91 2.32
C THR A 213 2.45 15.12 1.08
N LEU A 214 2.19 16.17 0.30
CA LEU A 214 3.02 16.53 -0.84
C LEU A 214 4.42 17.01 -0.42
N SER A 215 4.49 17.83 0.64
CA SER A 215 5.77 18.28 1.22
C SER A 215 6.60 17.10 1.68
N MET A 216 5.97 16.12 2.34
CA MET A 216 6.63 14.91 2.82
C MET A 216 7.16 14.06 1.67
N LEU A 217 6.39 13.89 0.60
CA LEU A 217 6.81 13.15 -0.60
C LEU A 217 8.04 13.81 -1.24
N ARG A 218 7.99 15.12 -1.44
CA ARG A 218 9.08 15.90 -2.05
C ARG A 218 10.35 15.92 -1.19
N ASN A 219 10.22 16.15 0.12
CA ASN A 219 11.35 16.16 1.06
C ASN A 219 11.97 14.76 1.27
N SER A 220 11.22 13.68 0.97
CA SER A 220 11.75 12.31 0.95
C SER A 220 12.50 11.99 -0.34
N GLY A 221 12.65 12.94 -1.27
CA GLY A 221 13.31 12.74 -2.55
C GLY A 221 12.45 11.99 -3.58
N ILE A 222 11.18 11.71 -3.27
CA ILE A 222 10.26 11.01 -4.16
C ILE A 222 9.66 12.04 -5.14
N ARG A 223 9.88 11.82 -6.44
CA ARG A 223 9.40 12.70 -7.51
C ARG A 223 7.92 12.43 -7.79
N LEU A 224 7.08 13.48 -7.88
CA LEU A 224 5.66 13.33 -8.18
C LEU A 224 5.34 13.72 -9.63
N PHE A 225 4.99 12.74 -10.44
CA PHE A 225 4.52 12.93 -11.80
C PHE A 225 3.01 12.74 -11.85
N THR A 226 2.29 13.64 -12.50
CA THR A 226 0.83 13.57 -12.61
C THR A 226 0.41 13.39 -14.06
N VAL A 227 -0.52 12.48 -14.34
CA VAL A 227 -1.12 12.26 -15.66
C VAL A 227 -2.61 12.58 -15.57
N GLY A 228 -3.04 13.62 -16.27
CA GLY A 228 -4.44 14.08 -16.24
C GLY A 228 -5.19 13.69 -17.50
N LEU A 229 -6.15 12.78 -17.40
CA LEU A 229 -7.16 12.57 -18.44
C LEU A 229 -8.33 13.51 -18.16
N LEU A 230 -8.31 14.70 -18.74
CA LEU A 230 -9.14 15.80 -18.28
C LEU A 230 -10.59 15.69 -18.78
N PRO A 231 -11.59 16.09 -17.98
CA PRO A 231 -12.97 16.09 -18.42
C PRO A 231 -13.19 17.05 -19.61
N LYS A 232 -14.13 16.72 -20.49
CA LYS A 232 -14.44 17.58 -21.66
C LYS A 232 -15.02 18.93 -21.26
N TYR A 233 -15.74 18.95 -20.15
CA TYR A 233 -16.31 20.13 -19.55
C TYR A 233 -15.35 20.66 -18.48
N ASN A 234 -15.02 21.96 -18.53
CA ASN A 234 -14.16 22.64 -17.57
C ASN A 234 -12.80 21.94 -17.29
N PRO A 235 -11.97 21.64 -18.32
CA PRO A 235 -10.68 21.00 -18.10
C PRO A 235 -9.64 21.89 -17.38
N GLN A 236 -9.86 23.20 -17.30
CA GLN A 236 -8.87 24.16 -16.81
C GLN A 236 -8.54 23.96 -15.32
N GLU A 237 -9.54 23.86 -14.45
CA GLU A 237 -9.31 23.71 -13.01
C GLU A 237 -8.60 22.38 -12.66
N PRO A 238 -9.06 21.21 -13.16
CA PRO A 238 -8.29 19.96 -13.08
C PRO A 238 -6.84 20.07 -13.57
N GLN A 239 -6.62 20.75 -14.70
CA GLN A 239 -5.29 20.92 -15.27
C GLN A 239 -4.39 21.76 -14.37
N GLU A 240 -4.88 22.90 -13.88
CA GLU A 240 -4.16 23.79 -12.97
C GLU A 240 -3.79 23.06 -11.68
N LEU A 241 -4.74 22.34 -11.08
CA LEU A 241 -4.49 21.56 -9.87
C LEU A 241 -3.37 20.52 -10.06
N LEU A 242 -3.45 19.69 -11.12
CA LEU A 242 -2.44 18.66 -11.34
C LEU A 242 -1.07 19.25 -11.71
N THR A 243 -1.06 20.36 -12.45
CA THR A 243 0.16 21.12 -12.73
C THR A 243 0.78 21.66 -11.44
N ASP A 244 -0.01 22.25 -10.54
CA ASP A 244 0.48 22.80 -9.28
C ASP A 244 1.02 21.70 -8.34
N LEU A 245 0.38 20.53 -8.30
CA LEU A 245 0.85 19.38 -7.52
C LEU A 245 2.21 18.85 -8.00
N ALA A 246 2.46 18.83 -9.31
CA ALA A 246 3.71 18.31 -9.87
C ALA A 246 4.82 19.38 -10.00
N GLU A 247 4.46 20.59 -10.43
CA GLU A 247 5.37 21.64 -10.89
C GLU A 247 5.31 22.93 -10.05
N GLY A 248 4.30 23.07 -9.19
CA GLY A 248 4.13 24.24 -8.34
C GLY A 248 5.06 24.25 -7.12
N THR A 249 5.72 25.38 -6.89
CA THR A 249 6.57 25.65 -5.72
C THR A 249 5.79 26.20 -4.52
N ASP A 250 4.65 26.86 -4.78
CA ASP A 250 3.84 27.50 -3.74
C ASP A 250 2.99 26.48 -2.97
N CYS A 251 2.61 25.39 -3.65
CA CYS A 251 2.04 24.21 -3.02
C CYS A 251 3.17 23.44 -2.33
N SER A 252 3.00 23.11 -1.05
CA SER A 252 3.92 22.40 -0.12
C SER A 252 5.08 23.18 0.49
N GLY A 253 5.45 24.36 -0.03
CA GLY A 253 6.59 25.14 0.50
C GLY A 253 7.96 24.50 0.24
N THR A 254 8.02 23.51 -0.65
CA THR A 254 9.24 22.79 -1.06
C THR A 254 9.39 22.92 -2.58
N PRO A 255 10.61 22.90 -3.14
CA PRO A 255 10.81 22.97 -4.58
C PRO A 255 10.03 21.87 -5.32
N ALA A 256 9.49 22.22 -6.48
CA ALA A 256 8.85 21.25 -7.36
C ALA A 256 9.87 20.23 -7.89
N ASN A 257 9.47 18.97 -7.97
CA ASN A 257 10.33 17.86 -8.38
C ASN A 257 9.64 16.90 -9.39
N GLY A 258 8.59 17.39 -10.06
CA GLY A 258 7.68 16.61 -10.88
C GLY A 258 7.41 17.21 -12.25
N THR A 259 6.53 16.55 -13.02
CA THR A 259 5.89 17.14 -14.20
C THR A 259 4.44 16.71 -14.35
N PHE A 260 3.64 17.57 -14.97
CA PHE A 260 2.29 17.26 -15.40
C PHE A 260 2.25 16.85 -16.88
N PHE A 261 1.67 15.67 -17.13
CA PHE A 261 1.40 15.15 -18.47
C PHE A 261 -0.09 15.28 -18.79
N ASN A 262 -0.40 16.12 -19.78
CA ASN A 262 -1.76 16.25 -20.28
C ASN A 262 -2.11 15.09 -21.22
N ALA A 263 -2.98 14.20 -20.77
CA ALA A 263 -3.46 13.06 -21.55
C ALA A 263 -4.64 13.38 -22.47
N GLY A 264 -5.05 14.64 -22.57
CA GLY A 264 -6.17 15.06 -23.41
C GLY A 264 -7.47 14.33 -23.05
N GLN A 265 -8.16 13.81 -24.07
CA GLN A 265 -9.51 13.23 -23.94
C GLN A 265 -9.67 11.92 -24.75
N ASP A 266 -8.58 11.34 -25.25
CA ASP A 266 -8.62 10.15 -26.11
C ASP A 266 -7.46 9.19 -25.87
N ALA A 267 -7.51 8.02 -26.53
CA ALA A 267 -6.58 6.92 -26.30
C ALA A 267 -5.15 7.23 -26.69
N ALA A 268 -4.97 7.86 -27.85
CA ALA A 268 -3.66 8.18 -28.38
C ALA A 268 -2.98 9.23 -27.49
N ALA A 269 -3.73 10.25 -27.07
CA ALA A 269 -3.23 11.27 -26.16
C ALA A 269 -2.81 10.70 -24.80
N LEU A 270 -3.57 9.75 -24.24
CA LEU A 270 -3.21 9.10 -22.98
C LEU A 270 -1.95 8.25 -23.09
N ILE A 271 -1.85 7.41 -24.13
CA ILE A 271 -0.65 6.58 -24.36
C ILE A 271 0.58 7.48 -24.61
N ALA A 272 0.40 8.60 -25.32
CA ALA A 272 1.44 9.62 -25.51
C ALA A 272 1.88 10.30 -24.21
N ALA A 273 0.94 10.62 -23.31
CA ALA A 273 1.25 11.21 -22.01
C ALA A 273 2.04 10.24 -21.12
N PHE A 274 1.64 8.97 -21.09
CA PHE A 274 2.37 7.93 -20.37
C PHE A 274 3.78 7.71 -20.96
N ALA A 275 3.93 7.71 -22.29
CA ALA A 275 5.24 7.55 -22.93
C ALA A 275 6.20 8.70 -22.63
N ASP A 276 5.71 9.92 -22.38
CA ASP A 276 6.56 11.07 -22.02
C ASP A 276 7.19 10.98 -20.62
N PHE A 277 6.72 10.07 -19.78
CA PHE A 277 7.34 9.77 -18.50
C PHE A 277 8.75 9.14 -18.65
N LEU A 278 9.04 8.52 -19.80
CA LEU A 278 10.32 7.88 -20.03
C LEU A 278 11.42 8.93 -20.25
N PRO A 279 12.54 8.86 -19.52
CA PRO A 279 13.68 9.74 -19.77
C PRO A 279 14.24 9.55 -21.18
N LYS A 280 14.38 10.67 -21.91
CA LYS A 280 14.78 10.69 -23.33
C LYS A 280 16.28 10.94 -23.46
N SER A 281 17.14 10.07 -22.91
CA SER A 281 18.59 10.20 -23.06
C SER A 281 19.10 9.49 -24.33
N ASN A 282 20.18 9.99 -24.92
CA ASN A 282 20.79 9.42 -26.14
C ASN A 282 19.79 9.22 -27.30
N SER A 283 18.85 10.14 -27.44
CA SER A 283 17.75 10.02 -28.41
C SER A 283 17.55 11.29 -29.23
N VAL A 284 16.85 11.15 -30.34
CA VAL A 284 16.34 12.27 -31.14
C VAL A 284 14.85 12.07 -31.36
N GLY A 285 14.09 13.16 -31.31
CA GLY A 285 12.66 13.07 -31.49
C GLY A 285 11.94 14.33 -31.04
N GLY A 286 10.62 14.25 -31.09
CA GLY A 286 9.74 15.35 -30.74
C GLY A 286 8.34 15.12 -31.28
N THR A 287 7.53 16.18 -31.23
CA THR A 287 6.21 16.19 -31.84
C THR A 287 6.29 16.84 -33.23
N LEU A 288 5.93 16.11 -34.28
CA LEU A 288 5.98 16.55 -35.68
C LEU A 288 4.59 16.48 -36.33
N ALA A 289 4.38 17.21 -37.42
CA ALA A 289 3.20 17.01 -38.26
C ALA A 289 3.36 15.74 -39.10
N MET A 290 2.28 15.03 -39.42
CA MET A 290 2.31 13.76 -40.16
C MET A 290 2.97 13.86 -41.55
N ASN A 291 3.01 15.06 -42.14
CA ASN A 291 3.69 15.33 -43.42
C ASN A 291 5.17 15.73 -43.28
N GLU A 292 5.69 15.84 -42.06
CA GLU A 292 7.07 16.20 -41.75
C GLU A 292 7.80 14.96 -41.22
N PRO A 293 8.81 14.42 -41.92
CA PRO A 293 9.56 13.27 -41.42
C PRO A 293 10.59 13.67 -40.35
N GLN A 294 10.86 12.76 -39.42
CA GLN A 294 12.00 12.80 -38.52
C GLN A 294 13.25 12.30 -39.26
N HIS A 295 14.26 13.15 -39.32
CA HIS A 295 15.56 12.83 -39.88
C HIS A 295 16.49 12.23 -38.82
N LEU A 296 17.32 11.28 -39.24
CA LEU A 296 18.30 10.60 -38.41
C LEU A 296 19.52 10.22 -39.26
N VAL A 297 20.62 10.93 -39.07
CA VAL A 297 21.94 10.52 -39.58
C VAL A 297 22.59 9.52 -38.63
N LEU A 298 22.90 8.33 -39.15
CA LEU A 298 23.61 7.26 -38.43
C LEU A 298 25.05 7.10 -38.92
N ASP A 299 25.90 6.60 -38.03
CA ASP A 299 27.25 6.14 -38.32
C ASP A 299 27.46 4.71 -37.83
N ASN A 300 28.60 4.11 -38.18
CA ASN A 300 28.88 2.70 -37.89
C ASN A 300 29.37 2.44 -36.46
N SER A 301 29.50 3.49 -35.61
CA SER A 301 29.73 3.31 -34.17
C SER A 301 28.45 2.98 -33.38
N ILE A 302 27.29 3.05 -34.06
CA ILE A 302 25.98 2.64 -33.56
C ILE A 302 25.65 1.27 -34.16
N ASP A 303 25.15 0.35 -33.32
CA ASP A 303 24.85 -1.02 -33.71
C ASP A 303 23.35 -1.31 -33.72
N SER A 304 22.56 -0.56 -32.95
CA SER A 304 21.11 -0.64 -33.01
C SER A 304 20.42 0.68 -32.66
N VAL A 305 19.16 0.78 -33.08
CA VAL A 305 18.29 1.93 -32.84
C VAL A 305 16.92 1.42 -32.45
N ARG A 306 16.32 2.05 -31.44
CA ARG A 306 14.93 1.82 -31.06
C ARG A 306 14.08 2.99 -31.52
N LEU A 307 13.08 2.69 -32.34
CA LEU A 307 12.10 3.63 -32.85
C LEU A 307 10.78 3.41 -32.10
N SER A 308 10.23 4.47 -31.53
CA SER A 308 8.86 4.50 -31.02
C SER A 308 8.15 5.71 -31.61
N ALA A 309 6.97 5.51 -32.16
CA ALA A 309 6.16 6.60 -32.68
C ALA A 309 4.66 6.32 -32.53
N GLN A 310 3.90 7.38 -32.28
CA GLN A 310 2.44 7.30 -32.13
C GLN A 310 1.78 8.65 -32.43
N PRO A 311 0.53 8.65 -32.93
CA PRO A 311 -0.27 9.87 -33.00
C PRO A 311 -0.47 10.54 -31.63
N THR A 312 -0.62 11.87 -31.62
CA THR A 312 -0.94 12.62 -30.39
C THR A 312 -2.44 12.65 -30.05
N SER A 313 -3.27 12.22 -30.99
CA SER A 313 -4.73 12.18 -30.88
C SER A 313 -5.26 11.07 -31.78
N THR A 314 -6.50 10.66 -31.58
CA THR A 314 -7.15 9.69 -32.47
C THR A 314 -7.35 10.31 -33.86
N ILE A 315 -6.95 9.60 -34.93
CA ILE A 315 -7.03 10.10 -36.31
C ILE A 315 -8.06 9.28 -37.09
N ASP A 316 -8.98 9.99 -37.74
CA ASP A 316 -9.93 9.42 -38.70
C ASP A 316 -9.27 9.36 -40.10
N GLY A 317 -8.71 8.21 -40.47
CA GLY A 317 -8.12 8.03 -41.81
C GLY A 317 -7.04 6.97 -41.88
N THR A 318 -6.39 6.88 -43.04
CA THR A 318 -5.25 5.99 -43.24
C THR A 318 -3.97 6.69 -42.79
N VAL A 319 -3.30 6.11 -41.80
CA VAL A 319 -2.01 6.58 -41.26
C VAL A 319 -1.08 5.37 -41.24
N VAL A 320 -0.08 5.34 -42.12
CA VAL A 320 0.87 4.22 -42.24
C VAL A 320 2.27 4.71 -41.88
N PRO A 321 2.93 4.14 -40.86
CA PRO A 321 4.31 4.49 -40.53
C PRO A 321 5.27 3.97 -41.62
N VAL A 322 6.19 4.82 -42.05
CA VAL A 322 7.15 4.52 -43.13
C VAL A 322 8.56 4.87 -42.68
N LEU A 323 9.47 3.90 -42.86
CA LEU A 323 10.91 4.09 -42.70
C LEU A 323 11.57 4.16 -44.08
N THR A 324 12.50 5.08 -44.26
CA THR A 324 13.30 5.23 -45.48
C THR A 324 14.77 5.08 -45.14
N SER A 325 15.48 4.19 -45.84
CA SER A 325 16.92 3.97 -45.71
C SER A 325 17.75 5.01 -46.48
N PRO A 326 19.07 5.08 -46.25
CA PRO A 326 19.97 6.04 -46.91
C PRO A 326 20.04 5.94 -48.43
N ASP A 327 19.73 4.78 -49.00
CA ASP A 327 19.64 4.55 -50.44
C ASP A 327 18.29 5.00 -51.05
N GLY A 328 17.34 5.40 -50.21
CA GLY A 328 16.01 5.88 -50.58
C GLY A 328 14.95 4.78 -50.69
N GLU A 329 15.27 3.54 -50.32
CA GLU A 329 14.27 2.47 -50.21
C GLU A 329 13.30 2.77 -49.07
N LYS A 330 12.00 2.54 -49.30
CA LYS A 330 10.92 2.82 -48.34
C LYS A 330 10.22 1.53 -47.95
N HIS A 331 9.94 1.38 -46.66
CA HIS A 331 9.17 0.25 -46.14
C HIS A 331 8.13 0.70 -45.12
N GLU A 332 6.95 0.09 -45.20
CA GLU A 332 5.87 0.27 -44.23
C GLU A 332 6.18 -0.54 -42.97
N LEU A 333 6.04 0.10 -41.80
CA LEU A 333 6.31 -0.52 -40.50
C LEU A 333 5.02 -1.11 -39.89
N THR A 334 4.38 -2.02 -40.62
CA THR A 334 3.20 -2.74 -40.12
C THR A 334 3.55 -4.19 -39.77
N ALA A 335 2.97 -4.72 -38.69
CA ALA A 335 3.26 -6.08 -38.24
C ALA A 335 2.89 -7.16 -39.28
N ASP A 336 1.93 -6.83 -40.17
CA ASP A 336 1.49 -7.69 -41.28
C ASP A 336 2.45 -7.70 -42.48
N ALA A 337 3.41 -6.77 -42.54
CA ALA A 337 4.31 -6.59 -43.68
C ALA A 337 5.51 -7.56 -43.70
N ALA A 338 5.65 -8.45 -42.72
CA ALA A 338 6.85 -9.27 -42.52
C ALA A 338 6.58 -10.66 -41.90
N ASP A 339 7.48 -11.63 -42.17
CA ASP A 339 7.45 -12.96 -41.54
C ASP A 339 7.76 -12.81 -40.04
N ASN A 340 6.74 -12.97 -39.18
CA ASN A 340 6.81 -12.71 -37.73
C ASN A 340 7.18 -11.26 -37.34
N GLY A 341 6.94 -10.27 -38.22
CA GLY A 341 7.26 -8.88 -37.93
C GLY A 341 8.71 -8.45 -38.16
N THR A 342 9.55 -9.30 -38.77
CA THR A 342 10.97 -8.99 -39.05
C THR A 342 11.26 -8.92 -40.57
N PHE A 343 11.97 -7.88 -41.01
CA PHE A 343 12.38 -7.71 -42.40
C PHE A 343 13.72 -6.96 -42.50
N SER A 344 14.38 -6.99 -43.67
CA SER A 344 15.62 -6.23 -43.92
C SER A 344 15.32 -4.97 -44.72
N LEU A 345 15.99 -3.87 -44.38
CA LEU A 345 15.93 -2.60 -45.11
C LEU A 345 17.35 -2.01 -45.16
N GLY A 346 17.92 -1.88 -46.36
CA GLY A 346 19.37 -1.65 -46.49
C GLY A 346 20.19 -2.74 -45.78
N ASP A 347 21.17 -2.31 -44.99
CA ASP A 347 22.03 -3.19 -44.17
C ASP A 347 21.54 -3.38 -42.72
N ALA A 348 20.26 -3.07 -42.46
CA ALA A 348 19.64 -3.22 -41.15
C ALA A 348 18.54 -4.30 -41.15
N GLU A 349 18.49 -5.08 -40.07
CA GLU A 349 17.34 -5.94 -39.73
C GLU A 349 16.37 -5.14 -38.86
N ILE A 350 15.11 -5.08 -39.28
CA ILE A 350 14.05 -4.33 -38.59
C ILE A 350 13.04 -5.32 -38.01
N THR A 351 12.78 -5.20 -36.71
CA THR A 351 11.75 -5.98 -36.01
C THR A 351 10.67 -5.05 -35.47
N VAL A 352 9.44 -5.21 -35.95
CA VAL A 352 8.27 -4.42 -35.53
C VAL A 352 7.53 -5.15 -34.42
N THR A 353 7.25 -4.44 -33.32
CA THR A 353 6.47 -4.99 -32.21
C THR A 353 4.99 -5.07 -32.60
N PRO A 354 4.33 -6.24 -32.47
CA PRO A 354 2.91 -6.38 -32.80
C PRO A 354 2.01 -5.70 -31.74
N GLY A 355 0.76 -5.39 -32.09
CA GLY A 355 -0.26 -4.92 -31.15
C GLY A 355 -0.38 -3.40 -31.01
N GLY A 356 0.66 -2.64 -31.40
CA GLY A 356 0.65 -1.17 -31.29
C GLY A 356 -0.38 -0.52 -32.21
N ASN A 357 -0.37 -0.88 -33.49
CA ASN A 357 -1.25 -0.32 -34.50
C ASN A 357 -2.73 -0.69 -34.28
N GLU A 358 -2.98 -1.85 -33.67
CA GLU A 358 -4.31 -2.29 -33.25
C GLU A 358 -4.84 -1.48 -32.06
N LEU A 359 -3.95 -1.06 -31.17
CA LEU A 359 -4.28 -0.22 -30.01
C LEU A 359 -4.56 1.23 -30.43
N VAL A 360 -3.66 1.82 -31.21
CA VAL A 360 -3.81 3.15 -31.80
C VAL A 360 -3.35 3.09 -33.26
N PRO A 361 -4.24 3.35 -34.25
CA PRO A 361 -3.86 3.38 -35.66
C PRO A 361 -2.68 4.32 -35.92
N GLY A 362 -1.61 3.81 -36.52
CA GLY A 362 -0.36 4.53 -36.76
C GLY A 362 0.68 4.40 -35.64
N MET A 363 0.37 3.79 -34.50
CA MET A 363 1.37 3.51 -33.47
C MET A 363 2.32 2.39 -33.91
N VAL A 364 3.61 2.61 -33.71
CA VAL A 364 4.67 1.67 -34.07
C VAL A 364 5.80 1.69 -33.05
N ASN A 365 6.28 0.50 -32.70
CA ASN A 365 7.57 0.33 -32.02
C ASN A 365 8.40 -0.63 -32.86
N ALA A 366 9.62 -0.24 -33.21
CA ALA A 366 10.52 -1.04 -34.02
C ALA A 366 11.95 -0.99 -33.49
N ASP A 367 12.63 -2.12 -33.55
CA ASP A 367 14.06 -2.23 -33.29
C ASP A 367 14.79 -2.40 -34.63
N LEU A 368 15.82 -1.60 -34.86
CA LEU A 368 16.68 -1.64 -36.04
C LEU A 368 18.05 -2.11 -35.58
N VAL A 369 18.58 -3.17 -36.17
CA VAL A 369 19.89 -3.75 -35.82
C VAL A 369 20.78 -3.77 -37.06
N LYS A 370 21.97 -3.21 -36.96
CA LYS A 370 22.97 -3.24 -38.03
C LYS A 370 23.46 -4.67 -38.24
N SER A 371 23.55 -5.11 -39.48
CA SER A 371 24.17 -6.40 -39.81
C SER A 371 25.66 -6.40 -39.45
N ASP A 372 26.23 -7.53 -39.00
CA ASP A 372 27.61 -7.63 -38.48
C ASP A 372 28.71 -7.02 -39.40
N ASP A 373 28.52 -7.08 -40.71
CA ASP A 373 29.42 -6.51 -41.74
C ASP A 373 28.73 -5.41 -42.60
N GLY A 374 27.57 -4.91 -42.16
CA GLY A 374 26.74 -3.96 -42.89
C GLY A 374 27.23 -2.51 -42.78
N ASP A 375 27.00 -1.71 -43.83
CA ASP A 375 27.25 -0.27 -43.85
C ASP A 375 25.92 0.50 -43.92
N TRP A 376 25.28 0.64 -42.76
CA TRP A 376 23.99 1.34 -42.63
C TRP A 376 24.13 2.86 -42.44
N ALA A 377 25.36 3.37 -42.43
CA ALA A 377 25.64 4.77 -42.15
C ALA A 377 25.04 5.67 -43.25
N GLY A 378 24.38 6.75 -42.83
CA GLY A 378 23.69 7.65 -43.75
C GLY A 378 22.45 8.30 -43.16
N ASP A 379 21.68 8.98 -44.01
CA ASP A 379 20.46 9.70 -43.65
C ASP A 379 19.24 8.76 -43.71
N TRP A 380 18.71 8.41 -42.55
CA TRP A 380 17.48 7.69 -42.37
C TRP A 380 16.34 8.67 -42.12
N THR A 381 15.15 8.37 -42.64
CA THR A 381 13.96 9.17 -42.33
C THR A 381 12.80 8.30 -41.90
N PHE A 382 12.18 8.67 -40.79
CA PHE A 382 10.91 8.08 -40.35
C PHE A 382 9.78 9.10 -40.49
N GLY A 383 8.64 8.68 -41.02
CA GLY A 383 7.46 9.54 -41.10
C GLY A 383 6.20 8.71 -41.37
N TYR A 384 5.15 9.38 -41.83
CA TYR A 384 3.87 8.74 -42.11
C TYR A 384 3.42 8.98 -43.55
N ASP A 385 2.85 7.95 -44.18
CA ASP A 385 1.95 8.14 -45.31
C ASP A 385 0.53 8.37 -44.78
N ALA A 386 0.12 9.64 -44.74
CA ALA A 386 -1.12 10.11 -44.12
C ALA A 386 -1.86 11.10 -45.05
N PRO A 387 -2.37 10.65 -46.21
CA PRO A 387 -2.93 11.54 -47.23
C PRO A 387 -4.19 12.29 -46.76
N THR A 388 -4.90 11.75 -45.75
CA THR A 388 -6.11 12.35 -45.17
C THR A 388 -5.85 13.10 -43.87
N ALA A 389 -4.65 13.02 -43.31
CA ALA A 389 -4.31 13.46 -41.95
C ALA A 389 -2.97 14.22 -41.91
N ALA A 390 -2.61 14.90 -43.01
CA ALA A 390 -1.31 15.56 -43.17
C ALA A 390 -1.01 16.64 -42.11
N ALA A 391 -2.05 17.26 -41.53
CA ALA A 391 -1.93 18.30 -40.51
C ALA A 391 -1.98 17.76 -39.07
N ASP A 392 -2.36 16.49 -38.89
CA ASP A 392 -2.34 15.84 -37.59
C ASP A 392 -0.89 15.65 -37.12
N ARG A 393 -0.72 15.34 -35.84
CA ARG A 393 0.61 15.28 -35.21
C ARG A 393 0.92 13.90 -34.67
N TYR A 394 2.20 13.56 -34.69
CA TYR A 394 2.72 12.36 -34.05
C TYR A 394 3.89 12.73 -33.14
N LYS A 395 4.08 11.91 -32.11
CA LYS A 395 5.31 11.88 -31.33
C LYS A 395 6.19 10.76 -31.86
N VAL A 396 7.47 11.05 -31.98
CA VAL A 396 8.50 10.09 -32.31
C VAL A 396 9.65 10.25 -31.34
N ASN A 397 10.21 9.13 -30.92
CA ASN A 397 11.46 9.06 -30.21
C ASN A 397 12.31 7.95 -30.80
N ILE A 398 13.54 8.29 -31.18
CA ILE A 398 14.53 7.40 -31.75
C ILE A 398 15.71 7.36 -30.78
N THR A 399 15.84 6.27 -30.04
CA THR A 399 16.93 6.07 -29.08
C THR A 399 18.05 5.27 -29.74
N LEU A 400 19.28 5.74 -29.60
CA LEU A 400 20.45 5.05 -30.12
C LEU A 400 21.00 4.07 -29.08
N LEU A 401 21.47 2.92 -29.56
CA LEU A 401 22.04 1.86 -28.76
C LEU A 401 23.48 1.55 -29.22
N PRO A 402 24.38 1.12 -28.31
CA PRO A 402 24.09 0.70 -26.94
C PRO A 402 23.79 1.87 -26.00
N GLY A 403 22.98 1.64 -24.96
CA GLY A 403 22.63 2.68 -23.99
C GLY A 403 23.89 3.29 -23.37
N LEU A 404 24.00 4.61 -23.39
CA LEU A 404 25.21 5.31 -22.95
C LEU A 404 25.01 5.90 -21.55
N SER A 405 26.07 5.85 -20.73
CA SER A 405 26.08 6.51 -19.42
C SER A 405 27.49 7.00 -19.08
N MET A 406 27.58 8.04 -18.26
CA MET A 406 28.84 8.47 -17.68
C MET A 406 29.05 7.71 -16.37
N GLN A 407 30.11 6.91 -16.29
CA GLN A 407 30.53 6.29 -15.03
C GLN A 407 31.68 7.07 -14.41
N VAL A 408 31.59 7.27 -13.10
CA VAL A 408 32.60 7.99 -12.32
C VAL A 408 33.17 7.04 -11.28
N LYS A 409 34.47 6.81 -11.34
CA LYS A 409 35.16 5.78 -10.55
C LYS A 409 34.98 5.97 -9.04
N GLU A 410 34.98 7.21 -8.57
CA GLU A 410 34.86 7.56 -7.16
C GLU A 410 33.47 7.26 -6.60
N PHE A 411 32.45 7.16 -7.47
CA PHE A 411 31.06 6.84 -7.10
C PHE A 411 30.65 5.41 -7.48
N ALA A 412 31.57 4.60 -7.99
CA ALA A 412 31.33 3.19 -8.25
C ALA A 412 31.11 2.41 -6.93
N GLU A 413 30.61 1.17 -7.02
CA GLU A 413 30.34 0.32 -5.85
C GLU A 413 31.53 0.28 -4.87
N GLY A 414 31.28 0.66 -3.60
CA GLY A 414 32.29 0.76 -2.55
C GLY A 414 33.12 2.05 -2.53
N GLY A 415 32.82 3.00 -3.42
CA GLY A 415 33.39 4.35 -3.45
C GLY A 415 32.94 5.21 -2.26
N THR A 416 33.70 6.27 -1.97
CA THR A 416 33.40 7.18 -0.85
C THR A 416 32.58 8.36 -1.36
N PRO A 417 31.36 8.59 -0.84
CA PRO A 417 30.54 9.77 -1.15
C PRO A 417 31.08 11.07 -0.51
N ALA A 418 32.35 11.06 -0.14
CA ALA A 418 33.03 12.06 0.68
C ALA A 418 34.37 12.34 0.00
N LEU A 419 34.51 13.54 -0.57
CA LEU A 419 35.60 13.90 -1.46
C LEU A 419 36.39 15.10 -0.94
N ARG A 420 37.68 15.19 -1.29
CA ARG A 420 38.46 16.42 -1.10
C ARG A 420 38.52 17.24 -2.38
N SER A 421 38.56 18.57 -2.25
CA SER A 421 38.72 19.45 -3.42
C SER A 421 40.04 19.26 -4.18
N SER A 422 41.04 18.63 -3.56
CA SER A 422 42.30 18.24 -4.22
C SER A 422 42.24 16.93 -5.00
N GLU A 423 41.20 16.11 -4.79
CA GLU A 423 41.04 14.80 -5.42
C GLU A 423 40.21 14.95 -6.70
N PRO A 424 40.77 14.69 -7.89
CA PRO A 424 40.00 14.79 -9.11
C PRO A 424 39.08 13.58 -9.29
N LEU A 425 37.98 13.78 -10.02
CA LEU A 425 37.07 12.71 -10.44
C LEU A 425 37.50 12.11 -11.78
N HIS A 426 37.27 10.81 -11.94
CA HIS A 426 37.63 10.06 -13.14
C HIS A 426 36.34 9.56 -13.82
N ALA A 427 35.94 10.26 -14.87
CA ALA A 427 34.71 10.01 -15.60
C ALA A 427 34.98 9.32 -16.95
N THR A 428 34.18 8.32 -17.31
CA THR A 428 34.30 7.57 -18.55
C THR A 428 32.93 7.38 -19.21
N LEU A 429 32.86 7.60 -20.52
CA LEU A 429 31.67 7.26 -21.30
C LEU A 429 31.66 5.76 -21.58
N VAL A 430 30.62 5.07 -21.10
CA VAL A 430 30.47 3.62 -21.25
C VAL A 430 29.12 3.28 -21.88
N ASN A 431 29.06 2.09 -22.46
CA ASN A 431 27.82 1.47 -22.93
C ASN A 431 27.04 0.81 -21.77
N SER A 432 25.94 0.12 -22.09
CA SER A 432 25.06 -0.51 -21.10
C SER A 432 25.68 -1.75 -20.41
N SER A 433 26.70 -2.37 -21.01
CA SER A 433 27.51 -3.42 -20.37
C SER A 433 28.60 -2.86 -19.44
N GLY A 434 28.78 -1.53 -19.39
CA GLY A 434 29.83 -0.87 -18.62
C GLY A 434 31.19 -0.84 -19.34
N GLU A 435 31.22 -1.20 -20.61
CA GLU A 435 32.43 -1.16 -21.44
C GLU A 435 32.65 0.23 -22.03
N LEU A 436 33.91 0.62 -22.16
CA LEU A 436 34.33 1.88 -22.75
C LEU A 436 33.76 2.06 -24.17
N GLN A 437 33.04 3.16 -24.41
CA GLN A 437 32.49 3.46 -25.73
C GLN A 437 33.36 4.45 -26.51
N LYS A 438 33.64 4.10 -27.77
CA LYS A 438 34.18 5.04 -28.76
C LYS A 438 33.08 5.41 -29.75
N LEU A 439 32.99 6.69 -30.08
CA LEU A 439 32.05 7.21 -31.07
C LEU A 439 32.80 7.75 -32.29
N ASP A 440 32.22 7.55 -33.47
CA ASP A 440 32.76 8.11 -34.70
C ASP A 440 32.45 9.62 -34.84
N GLY A 441 31.34 10.05 -34.23
CA GLY A 441 30.93 11.44 -34.12
C GLY A 441 31.68 12.22 -33.03
N THR A 442 31.05 13.30 -32.56
CA THR A 442 31.59 14.12 -31.46
C THR A 442 30.79 13.92 -30.19
N ALA A 443 31.49 13.78 -29.06
CA ALA A 443 30.86 13.81 -27.74
C ALA A 443 31.66 14.72 -26.80
N THR A 444 30.98 15.71 -26.22
CA THR A 444 31.59 16.70 -25.32
C THR A 444 30.91 16.64 -23.96
N MET A 445 31.69 16.36 -22.93
CA MET A 445 31.24 16.27 -21.54
C MET A 445 31.47 17.59 -20.80
N THR A 446 30.49 17.98 -20.01
CA THR A 446 30.57 19.02 -18.98
C THR A 446 30.24 18.42 -17.62
N ALA A 447 30.98 18.81 -16.58
CA ALA A 447 30.71 18.42 -15.21
C ALA A 447 30.32 19.66 -14.38
N THR A 448 29.28 19.54 -13.57
CA THR A 448 28.78 20.62 -12.71
C THR A 448 28.50 20.05 -11.33
N PHE A 449 28.87 20.78 -10.28
CA PHE A 449 28.44 20.50 -8.91
C PHE A 449 27.27 21.43 -8.59
N ILE A 450 26.14 20.88 -8.15
CA ILE A 450 24.97 21.60 -7.70
C ILE A 450 24.93 21.46 -6.18
N PRO A 451 25.34 22.50 -5.42
CA PRO A 451 25.26 22.47 -3.96
C PRO A 451 23.82 22.27 -3.47
N SER A 452 23.65 21.70 -2.27
CA SER A 452 22.35 21.63 -1.59
C SER A 452 21.79 23.03 -1.28
N ASP A 453 22.67 24.00 -1.01
CA ASP A 453 22.37 25.42 -0.92
C ASP A 453 23.41 26.23 -1.72
N GLY A 454 22.92 27.11 -2.59
CA GLY A 454 23.76 27.95 -3.46
C GLY A 454 23.60 27.71 -4.97
N GLU A 455 24.48 28.35 -5.74
CA GLU A 455 24.43 28.32 -7.21
C GLU A 455 25.30 27.19 -7.78
N PRO A 456 24.93 26.60 -8.94
CA PRO A 456 25.73 25.57 -9.60
C PRO A 456 27.16 26.01 -9.95
N VAL A 457 28.13 25.15 -9.70
CA VAL A 457 29.57 25.35 -9.97
C VAL A 457 30.02 24.45 -11.12
N VAL A 458 30.40 25.05 -12.26
CA VAL A 458 30.96 24.30 -13.40
C VAL A 458 32.39 23.86 -13.09
N LEU A 459 32.66 22.56 -13.19
CA LEU A 459 33.92 21.91 -12.85
C LEU A 459 34.80 21.76 -14.10
N GLY A 460 35.76 22.69 -14.26
CA GLY A 460 36.68 22.70 -15.41
C GLY A 460 36.07 23.20 -16.73
N ASP A 461 36.77 22.93 -17.83
CA ASP A 461 36.33 23.24 -19.20
C ASP A 461 35.75 21.98 -19.87
N PRO A 462 34.84 22.10 -20.86
CA PRO A 462 34.28 20.95 -21.57
C PRO A 462 35.35 20.04 -22.19
N GLN A 463 35.23 18.73 -22.00
CA GLN A 463 36.21 17.72 -22.41
C GLN A 463 35.64 16.74 -23.44
N PRO A 464 36.45 16.22 -24.39
CA PRO A 464 36.00 15.19 -25.34
C PRO A 464 35.81 13.83 -24.64
N ALA A 465 34.61 13.24 -24.75
CA ALA A 465 34.26 11.96 -24.12
C ALA A 465 34.14 10.79 -25.11
N GLY A 466 33.95 11.07 -26.40
CA GLY A 466 33.74 10.04 -27.42
C GLY A 466 35.01 9.33 -27.90
N THR A 467 36.18 9.67 -27.34
CA THR A 467 37.49 9.16 -27.77
C THR A 467 37.82 7.77 -27.23
N GLY A 468 37.02 7.23 -26.30
CA GLY A 468 37.33 6.01 -25.58
C GLY A 468 38.49 6.19 -24.62
N THR A 469 38.49 7.29 -23.86
CA THR A 469 39.50 7.57 -22.83
C THR A 469 38.85 8.13 -21.58
N GLU A 470 39.43 7.84 -20.42
CA GLU A 470 39.04 8.43 -19.14
C GLU A 470 39.29 9.95 -19.12
N ILE A 471 38.37 10.70 -18.52
CA ILE A 471 38.44 12.15 -18.34
C ILE A 471 38.67 12.47 -16.87
N THR A 472 39.61 13.37 -16.60
CA THR A 472 39.88 13.90 -15.26
C THR A 472 39.12 15.22 -15.05
N VAL A 473 38.27 15.28 -14.02
CA VAL A 473 37.50 16.48 -13.64
C VAL A 473 38.05 17.05 -12.34
N PRO A 474 38.54 18.31 -12.32
CA PRO A 474 39.08 18.92 -11.11
C PRO A 474 37.96 19.41 -10.18
N LEU A 475 38.22 19.36 -8.86
CA LEU A 475 37.32 19.85 -7.81
C LEU A 475 37.83 21.15 -7.15
N ASP A 476 38.86 21.76 -7.70
CA ASP A 476 39.56 22.94 -7.17
C ASP A 476 38.69 24.21 -7.10
N ARG A 477 37.57 24.23 -7.83
CA ARG A 477 36.58 25.32 -7.79
C ARG A 477 35.64 25.25 -6.59
N ILE A 478 35.59 24.14 -5.87
CA ILE A 478 34.82 23.99 -4.63
C ILE A 478 35.73 24.43 -3.48
N THR A 479 35.50 25.65 -3.00
CA THR A 479 36.39 26.32 -2.02
C THR A 479 35.85 26.34 -0.61
N GLU A 480 34.59 25.94 -0.43
CA GLU A 480 33.91 25.80 0.86
C GLU A 480 33.40 24.37 1.00
N PRO A 481 33.33 23.81 2.22
CA PRO A 481 32.79 22.47 2.42
C PRO A 481 31.29 22.49 2.16
N GLN A 482 30.81 21.62 1.26
CA GLN A 482 29.41 21.59 0.86
C GLN A 482 28.99 20.18 0.45
N SER A 483 27.73 19.85 0.72
CA SER A 483 27.04 18.67 0.18
C SER A 483 26.29 19.07 -1.09
N GLY A 484 26.16 18.15 -2.05
CA GLY A 484 25.44 18.45 -3.29
C GLY A 484 25.38 17.29 -4.27
N GLU A 485 24.96 17.61 -5.49
CA GLU A 485 24.83 16.69 -6.61
C GLU A 485 25.84 17.02 -7.72
N PHE A 486 26.65 16.03 -8.10
CA PHE A 486 27.47 16.08 -9.29
C PHE A 486 26.65 15.68 -10.51
N VAL A 487 26.60 16.54 -11.52
CA VAL A 487 25.92 16.28 -12.79
C VAL A 487 26.95 16.24 -13.92
N PHE A 488 27.05 15.09 -14.59
CA PHE A 488 27.86 14.89 -15.78
C PHE A 488 26.93 14.86 -16.98
N ALA A 489 27.07 15.81 -17.90
CA ALA A 489 26.26 15.91 -19.10
C ALA A 489 27.15 15.80 -20.34
N THR A 490 26.83 14.87 -21.23
CA THR A 490 27.57 14.62 -22.47
C THR A 490 26.68 14.89 -23.68
N ASN A 491 27.01 15.94 -24.42
CA ASN A 491 26.35 16.29 -25.68
C ASN A 491 26.96 15.46 -26.81
N ILE A 492 26.13 14.70 -27.53
CA ILE A 492 26.57 13.77 -28.57
C ILE A 492 26.01 14.20 -29.92
N THR A 493 26.84 14.10 -30.96
CA THR A 493 26.43 14.28 -32.35
C THR A 493 27.02 13.17 -33.20
N THR A 494 26.19 12.43 -33.93
CA THR A 494 26.65 11.35 -34.83
C THR A 494 27.52 11.90 -35.95
N LYS A 495 28.29 11.04 -36.61
CA LYS A 495 29.07 11.41 -37.78
C LYS A 495 28.24 11.29 -39.05
N ASN A 496 28.23 12.33 -39.88
CA ASN A 496 27.67 12.21 -41.23
C ASN A 496 28.75 11.68 -42.21
N PRO A 497 28.56 10.49 -42.81
CA PRO A 497 29.53 9.93 -43.76
C PRO A 497 29.66 10.76 -45.04
N SER A 498 28.63 11.53 -45.41
CA SER A 498 28.62 12.42 -46.59
C SER A 498 29.28 13.79 -46.32
N GLY A 499 29.75 14.04 -45.10
CA GLY A 499 30.43 15.29 -44.72
C GLY A 499 29.50 16.45 -44.37
N GLY A 500 28.19 16.21 -44.22
CA GLY A 500 27.21 17.16 -43.70
C GLY A 500 27.16 17.22 -42.16
N GLU A 501 26.15 17.87 -41.61
CA GLU A 501 25.87 17.82 -40.17
C GLU A 501 25.32 16.44 -39.79
N GLY A 502 25.70 15.94 -38.61
CA GLY A 502 25.15 14.71 -38.04
C GLY A 502 23.91 14.97 -37.20
N THR A 503 23.41 13.94 -36.54
CA THR A 503 22.27 14.04 -35.63
C THR A 503 22.76 14.47 -34.26
N ALA A 504 22.35 15.65 -33.79
CA ALA A 504 22.51 16.04 -32.40
C ALA A 504 21.49 15.28 -31.55
N LEU A 505 21.98 14.54 -30.55
CA LEU A 505 21.15 13.76 -29.64
C LEU A 505 20.87 14.55 -28.36
N SER A 506 19.83 14.13 -27.65
CA SER A 506 19.63 14.54 -26.27
C SER A 506 20.84 14.18 -25.41
N PRO A 507 21.25 15.04 -24.47
CA PRO A 507 22.44 14.80 -23.68
C PRO A 507 22.32 13.53 -22.84
N VAL A 508 23.40 12.76 -22.78
CA VAL A 508 23.54 11.68 -21.79
C VAL A 508 23.91 12.33 -20.47
N THR A 509 23.05 12.15 -19.47
CA THR A 509 23.28 12.70 -18.13
C THR A 509 23.42 11.59 -17.11
N SER A 510 24.31 11.79 -16.14
CA SER A 510 24.45 10.93 -14.97
C SER A 510 24.66 11.83 -13.76
N SER A 511 24.01 11.52 -12.64
CA SER A 511 24.16 12.30 -11.42
C SER A 511 24.47 11.45 -10.18
N TYR A 512 25.22 12.05 -9.26
CA TYR A 512 25.73 11.42 -8.05
C TYR A 512 25.71 12.40 -6.87
N ARG A 513 25.25 11.96 -5.70
CA ARG A 513 25.29 12.78 -4.47
C ARG A 513 26.56 12.53 -3.68
N ALA A 514 27.22 13.59 -3.26
CA ALA A 514 28.41 13.51 -2.42
C ALA A 514 28.67 14.84 -1.68
N SER A 515 29.48 14.76 -0.63
CA SER A 515 30.06 15.92 0.04
C SER A 515 31.47 16.18 -0.49
N VAL A 516 31.84 17.45 -0.57
CA VAL A 516 33.20 17.88 -0.90
C VAL A 516 33.68 18.83 0.18
N SER A 517 34.92 18.65 0.63
CA SER A 517 35.54 19.57 1.59
C SER A 517 36.91 20.06 1.10
N PRO A 518 37.29 21.30 1.46
CA PRO A 518 38.64 21.80 1.26
C PRO A 518 39.70 20.93 1.93
N VAL A 519 40.95 21.05 1.45
CA VAL A 519 42.08 20.20 1.87
C VAL A 519 42.36 20.32 3.37
N ASP A 520 42.16 21.49 3.94
CA ASP A 520 42.43 21.87 5.34
C ASP A 520 41.24 21.66 6.27
N MET A 521 40.16 21.03 5.79
CA MET A 521 38.93 20.77 6.56
C MET A 521 38.56 19.28 6.66
N PRO A 522 37.73 18.92 7.66
CA PRO A 522 37.19 17.58 7.78
C PRO A 522 36.23 17.27 6.62
N VAL A 523 36.23 16.01 6.17
CA VAL A 523 35.29 15.52 5.16
C VAL A 523 34.23 14.64 5.86
N LEU A 524 32.95 14.91 5.60
CA LEU A 524 31.82 14.15 6.14
C LEU A 524 31.40 13.03 5.18
N GLY A 525 31.31 11.80 5.68
CA GLY A 525 30.65 10.68 4.99
C GLY A 525 29.13 10.80 5.01
N THR A 526 28.46 9.89 4.32
CA THR A 526 27.00 9.72 4.38
C THR A 526 26.65 8.39 5.04
N THR A 527 25.48 8.32 5.68
CA THR A 527 24.95 7.08 6.28
C THR A 527 23.44 7.12 6.27
N ASP A 528 22.82 5.95 6.08
CA ASP A 528 21.37 5.80 6.04
C ASP A 528 20.78 5.85 7.45
N LEU A 529 19.61 6.49 7.57
CA LEU A 529 18.90 6.66 8.84
C LEU A 529 17.82 5.57 9.01
N SER A 530 17.97 4.68 9.99
CA SER A 530 16.95 3.65 10.30
C SER A 530 16.48 3.80 11.74
N VAL A 531 15.28 4.37 11.93
CA VAL A 531 14.74 4.70 13.27
C VAL A 531 13.70 3.65 13.69
N ASP A 532 14.06 2.79 14.62
CA ASP A 532 13.25 1.66 15.11
C ASP A 532 13.01 1.67 16.63
N ASP A 533 13.67 2.57 17.36
CA ASP A 533 13.56 2.71 18.81
C ASP A 533 13.52 4.20 19.22
N LYS A 534 13.24 4.46 20.49
CA LYS A 534 13.20 5.78 21.10
C LYS A 534 14.42 6.62 20.77
N ASP A 535 15.60 6.01 20.87
CA ASP A 535 16.90 6.63 20.65
C ASP A 535 17.69 5.74 19.68
N THR A 536 17.86 6.19 18.44
CA THR A 536 18.66 5.50 17.40
C THR A 536 19.94 6.29 17.17
N THR A 537 21.11 5.65 17.25
CA THR A 537 22.40 6.31 16.95
C THR A 537 22.95 5.86 15.61
N VAL A 538 23.32 6.83 14.77
CA VAL A 538 23.93 6.64 13.45
C VAL A 538 25.36 7.20 13.50
N ASP A 539 26.33 6.43 13.02
CA ASP A 539 27.74 6.83 12.99
C ASP A 539 28.09 7.43 11.62
N ILE A 540 28.27 8.75 11.56
CA ILE A 540 28.71 9.43 10.33
C ILE A 540 30.24 9.32 10.25
N PRO A 541 30.82 8.71 9.20
CA PRO A 541 32.27 8.67 9.03
C PRO A 541 32.83 10.07 8.83
N VAL A 542 33.95 10.41 9.45
CA VAL A 542 34.63 11.70 9.28
C VAL A 542 36.11 11.46 8.99
N THR A 543 36.67 12.18 8.02
CA THR A 543 38.12 12.15 7.75
C THR A 543 38.73 13.54 7.94
N GLY A 544 39.69 13.67 8.85
CA GLY A 544 40.39 14.94 9.15
C GLY A 544 41.30 15.44 8.01
N PRO A 545 41.86 16.65 8.10
CA PRO A 545 42.15 17.32 9.37
C PRO A 545 41.10 18.35 9.79
N GLY A 546 41.02 18.65 11.08
CA GLY A 546 40.18 19.71 11.64
C GLY A 546 39.19 19.23 12.69
N LYS A 547 38.17 20.06 12.96
CA LYS A 547 37.16 19.80 14.00
C LYS A 547 35.76 19.73 13.44
N VAL A 548 34.94 18.85 14.00
CA VAL A 548 33.53 18.72 13.66
C VAL A 548 32.66 18.53 14.90
N TRP A 549 31.49 19.16 14.93
CA TRP A 549 30.45 18.90 15.93
C TRP A 549 29.04 19.16 15.39
N LEU A 550 28.04 18.65 16.10
CA LEU A 550 26.62 18.86 15.81
C LEU A 550 25.93 19.41 17.06
N ASP A 551 25.43 20.64 16.99
CA ASP A 551 24.63 21.23 18.06
C ASP A 551 23.31 20.45 18.25
N PRO A 552 22.84 20.22 19.49
CA PRO A 552 21.55 19.59 19.72
C PRO A 552 20.40 20.42 19.11
N VAL A 553 19.60 19.80 18.25
CA VAL A 553 18.53 20.48 17.51
C VAL A 553 17.25 19.64 17.49
N THR A 554 16.09 20.29 17.63
CA THR A 554 14.78 19.66 17.40
C THR A 554 14.25 20.12 16.06
N LEU A 555 13.99 19.15 15.19
CA LEU A 555 13.46 19.35 13.84
C LEU A 555 11.98 18.96 13.84
N ASN A 556 11.13 19.84 13.32
CA ASN A 556 9.68 19.65 13.30
C ASN A 556 9.22 19.23 11.90
N ALA A 557 8.13 18.46 11.85
CA ALA A 557 7.48 18.14 10.58
C ALA A 557 7.08 19.44 9.85
N GLY A 558 7.50 19.56 8.59
CA GLY A 558 7.25 20.75 7.77
C GLY A 558 8.36 21.80 7.80
N ASP A 559 9.39 21.64 8.62
CA ASP A 559 10.61 22.43 8.49
C ASP A 559 11.29 22.12 7.13
N PRO A 560 11.96 23.09 6.48
CA PRO A 560 12.71 22.84 5.24
C PRO A 560 13.72 21.70 5.41
N GLY A 561 13.76 20.75 4.46
CA GLY A 561 14.65 19.59 4.55
C GLY A 561 14.23 18.53 5.58
N VAL A 562 13.01 18.62 6.12
CA VAL A 562 12.48 17.64 7.08
C VAL A 562 11.26 16.92 6.50
N ALA A 563 11.32 15.58 6.44
CA ALA A 563 10.21 14.69 6.17
C ALA A 563 10.10 13.68 7.31
N LEU A 564 8.97 13.67 8.02
CA LEU A 564 8.68 12.71 9.08
C LEU A 564 7.38 11.97 8.73
N PRO A 565 7.25 10.67 9.05
CA PRO A 565 6.00 9.94 8.79
C PRO A 565 4.78 10.55 9.47
N GLY A 566 3.60 10.31 8.91
CA GLY A 566 2.35 10.87 9.43
C GLY A 566 2.11 10.47 10.89
N GLY A 567 1.87 11.47 11.76
CA GLY A 567 1.71 11.26 13.20
C GLY A 567 3.00 11.41 14.03
N VAL A 568 4.12 11.77 13.39
CA VAL A 568 5.37 12.14 14.05
C VAL A 568 5.60 13.65 13.90
N ASP A 569 5.46 14.40 15.00
CA ASP A 569 5.51 15.86 14.96
C ASP A 569 6.93 16.43 14.91
N SER A 570 7.89 15.74 15.53
CA SER A 570 9.27 16.21 15.65
C SER A 570 10.24 15.08 15.97
N VAL A 571 11.50 15.26 15.58
CA VAL A 571 12.64 14.44 16.01
C VAL A 571 13.71 15.35 16.62
N THR A 572 14.45 14.85 17.61
CA THR A 572 15.58 15.57 18.20
C THR A 572 16.88 14.89 17.79
N LEU A 573 17.82 15.67 17.28
CA LEU A 573 19.16 15.24 16.95
C LEU A 573 20.12 15.71 18.04
N SER A 574 21.03 14.82 18.44
CA SER A 574 22.08 15.13 19.41
C SER A 574 23.34 14.33 19.10
N SER A 575 24.49 14.77 19.59
CA SER A 575 25.76 14.05 19.44
C SER A 575 26.55 14.07 20.74
N ALA A 576 27.48 13.12 20.89
CA ALA A 576 28.51 13.20 21.91
C ALA A 576 29.46 14.40 21.69
N HIS A 577 29.59 14.86 20.44
CA HIS A 577 30.32 16.05 20.04
C HIS A 577 29.29 17.17 19.78
N SER A 578 28.93 17.91 20.83
CA SER A 578 27.75 18.79 20.84
C SER A 578 28.06 20.29 20.91
N ASP A 579 29.34 20.65 20.93
CA ASP A 579 29.83 22.03 20.91
C ASP A 579 31.31 22.06 20.50
N ALA A 580 31.84 23.26 20.27
CA ALA A 580 33.25 23.46 19.91
C ALA A 580 34.26 22.95 20.97
N ALA A 581 33.86 22.82 22.24
CA ALA A 581 34.73 22.34 23.31
C ALA A 581 34.82 20.80 23.37
N SER A 582 33.77 20.12 22.90
CA SER A 582 33.64 18.67 22.80
C SER A 582 33.80 18.16 21.37
N ALA A 583 34.14 19.02 20.41
CA ALA A 583 34.27 18.68 19.00
C ALA A 583 35.21 17.48 18.75
N LEU A 584 34.88 16.69 17.74
CA LEU A 584 35.73 15.62 17.24
C LEU A 584 36.89 16.27 16.47
N GLU A 585 38.10 16.15 17.00
CA GLU A 585 39.33 16.67 16.40
C GLU A 585 40.13 15.52 15.77
N LEU A 586 40.44 15.64 14.48
CA LEU A 586 41.13 14.63 13.69
C LEU A 586 42.33 15.25 12.99
N GLY A 587 43.46 14.53 12.93
CA GLY A 587 44.61 14.90 12.12
C GLY A 587 44.43 14.63 10.62
N GLU A 588 45.44 14.98 9.82
CA GLU A 588 45.42 14.78 8.37
C GLU A 588 45.26 13.30 8.01
N GLY A 589 44.18 12.97 7.28
CA GLY A 589 43.86 11.60 6.87
C GLY A 589 43.42 10.67 8.02
N GLU A 590 43.31 11.18 9.25
CA GLU A 590 42.79 10.42 10.38
C GLU A 590 41.28 10.22 10.23
N GLN A 591 40.82 8.99 10.44
CA GLN A 591 39.40 8.62 10.34
C GLN A 591 38.79 8.55 11.74
N GLY A 592 37.61 9.16 11.88
CA GLY A 592 36.78 9.11 13.08
C GLY A 592 35.30 8.94 12.72
N VAL A 593 34.44 8.98 13.73
CA VAL A 593 32.98 8.94 13.55
C VAL A 593 32.32 10.02 14.38
N LEU A 594 31.34 10.71 13.80
CA LEU A 594 30.44 11.62 14.48
C LEU A 594 29.15 10.85 14.80
N PRO A 595 28.97 10.34 16.04
CA PRO A 595 27.74 9.66 16.43
C PRO A 595 26.61 10.67 16.56
N VAL A 596 25.54 10.47 15.80
CA VAL A 596 24.32 11.28 15.84
C VAL A 596 23.17 10.43 16.34
N THR A 597 22.63 10.78 17.51
CA THR A 597 21.46 10.14 18.10
C THR A 597 20.21 10.90 17.69
N VAL A 598 19.32 10.20 17.00
CA VAL A 598 17.96 10.62 16.66
C VAL A 598 16.99 10.10 17.72
N SER A 599 16.31 11.01 18.39
CA SER A 599 15.33 10.70 19.42
C SER A 599 13.92 11.10 18.98
N SER A 600 12.95 10.19 19.13
CA SER A 600 11.53 10.46 18.86
C SER A 600 10.62 9.96 19.99
N SER A 601 9.57 10.74 20.28
CA SER A 601 8.52 10.35 21.23
C SER A 601 7.33 9.63 20.58
N SER A 602 7.25 9.68 19.25
CA SER A 602 6.16 9.14 18.44
C SER A 602 6.74 8.40 17.24
N PHE A 603 6.10 7.30 16.85
CA PHE A 603 6.56 6.47 15.74
C PHE A 603 5.41 6.17 14.81
N ALA A 604 5.71 6.20 13.52
CA ALA A 604 4.86 5.69 12.47
C ALA A 604 5.76 5.11 11.37
N ASP A 605 5.20 4.17 10.61
CA ASP A 605 5.91 3.55 9.50
C ASP A 605 5.99 4.55 8.32
N GLY A 606 7.18 4.73 7.77
CA GLY A 606 7.37 5.56 6.57
C GLY A 606 8.79 6.13 6.41
N PRO A 607 9.04 6.90 5.35
CA PRO A 607 10.33 7.53 5.11
C PRO A 607 10.60 8.64 6.13
N VAL A 608 11.87 8.78 6.51
CA VAL A 608 12.40 9.86 7.33
C VAL A 608 13.53 10.55 6.57
N SER A 609 13.50 11.89 6.52
CA SER A 609 14.54 12.71 5.90
C SER A 609 14.78 13.93 6.79
N VAL A 610 16.02 14.20 7.14
CA VAL A 610 16.42 15.35 7.97
C VAL A 610 17.75 15.91 7.49
N THR A 611 17.89 17.24 7.53
CA THR A 611 19.12 17.93 7.13
C THR A 611 19.65 18.78 8.29
N PRO A 612 20.33 18.20 9.30
CA PRO A 612 21.03 18.98 10.32
C PRO A 612 22.18 19.79 9.73
N GLN A 613 22.45 20.92 10.40
CA GLN A 613 23.63 21.74 10.18
C GLN A 613 24.79 21.21 11.03
N VAL A 614 25.91 20.86 10.41
CA VAL A 614 27.12 20.37 11.08
C VAL A 614 28.19 21.45 11.00
N HIS A 615 28.85 21.73 12.12
CA HIS A 615 29.89 22.75 12.18
C HIS A 615 31.27 22.15 11.90
N LEU A 616 32.02 22.74 10.98
CA LEU A 616 33.36 22.34 10.60
C LEU A 616 34.34 23.49 10.83
N VAL A 617 35.53 23.15 11.33
CA VAL A 617 36.62 24.10 11.51
C VAL A 617 37.89 23.52 10.92
N SER A 618 38.64 24.34 10.19
CA SER A 618 39.92 23.98 9.59
C SER A 618 40.95 23.60 10.66
N ASP A 619 41.97 22.81 10.27
CA ASP A 619 43.05 22.37 11.17
C ASP A 619 43.79 23.53 11.85
N ASP A 620 43.94 24.65 11.15
CA ASP A 620 44.60 25.85 11.67
C ASP A 620 43.67 26.74 12.52
N GLY A 621 42.38 26.39 12.61
CA GLY A 621 41.34 27.17 13.29
C GLY A 621 41.04 28.53 12.64
N GLY A 622 41.54 28.76 11.42
CA GLY A 622 41.40 30.02 10.70
C GLY A 622 40.08 30.17 9.94
N THR A 623 39.44 29.05 9.60
CA THR A 623 38.19 29.01 8.82
C THR A 623 37.16 28.14 9.51
N GLU A 624 35.96 28.67 9.68
CA GLU A 624 34.79 27.95 10.20
C GLU A 624 33.71 27.94 9.13
N SER A 625 32.98 26.83 9.01
CA SER A 625 31.91 26.67 8.02
C SER A 625 30.84 25.72 8.54
N ASP A 626 29.60 25.98 8.12
CA ASP A 626 28.45 25.18 8.46
C ASP A 626 28.01 24.39 7.23
N VAL A 627 27.82 23.08 7.38
CA VAL A 627 27.49 22.18 6.28
C VAL A 627 26.17 21.48 6.56
N ASP A 628 25.25 21.59 5.61
CA ASP A 628 24.03 20.81 5.60
C ASP A 628 24.35 19.34 5.31
N LEU A 629 24.01 18.45 6.25
CA LEU A 629 24.18 17.01 6.13
C LEU A 629 22.82 16.34 5.92
N PRO A 630 22.38 16.13 4.68
CA PRO A 630 21.13 15.42 4.43
C PRO A 630 21.27 13.94 4.85
N MET A 631 20.36 13.49 5.70
CA MET A 631 20.24 12.10 6.15
C MET A 631 18.84 11.59 5.81
N SER A 632 18.74 10.44 5.16
CA SER A 632 17.48 9.84 4.76
C SER A 632 17.42 8.35 5.11
N GLY A 633 16.22 7.83 5.28
CA GLY A 633 15.95 6.40 5.39
C GLY A 633 14.52 6.14 5.85
N SER A 634 14.33 5.24 6.81
CA SER A 634 13.00 4.82 7.26
C SER A 634 12.82 4.88 8.77
N MET A 635 11.57 5.07 9.19
CA MET A 635 11.13 4.91 10.57
C MET A 635 10.12 3.77 10.62
N THR A 636 10.23 2.94 11.67
CA THR A 636 9.29 1.83 11.90
C THR A 636 8.67 1.96 13.29
N ALA A 637 7.37 1.68 13.38
CA ALA A 637 6.65 1.73 14.64
C ALA A 637 7.03 0.51 15.51
N PRO A 638 7.64 0.70 16.69
CA PRO A 638 8.02 -0.40 17.55
C PRO A 638 6.76 -1.14 18.02
N VAL A 639 6.71 -2.45 17.75
CA VAL A 639 5.56 -3.29 18.12
C VAL A 639 5.46 -3.38 19.64
N ASN A 640 4.36 -2.88 20.20
CA ASN A 640 4.07 -3.05 21.63
C ASN A 640 3.80 -4.52 21.94
N THR A 641 4.85 -5.23 22.36
CA THR A 641 4.82 -6.68 22.61
C THR A 641 3.74 -7.06 23.63
N GLY A 642 3.45 -6.17 24.60
CA GLY A 642 2.41 -6.41 25.60
C GLY A 642 1.00 -6.43 24.99
N VAL A 643 0.68 -5.45 24.14
CA VAL A 643 -0.63 -5.36 23.47
C VAL A 643 -0.80 -6.51 22.47
N LEU A 644 0.23 -6.81 21.66
CA LEU A 644 0.20 -7.90 20.69
C LEU A 644 -0.09 -9.25 21.37
N VAL A 645 0.63 -9.56 22.46
CA VAL A 645 0.44 -10.82 23.19
C VAL A 645 -0.98 -10.92 23.76
N ILE A 646 -1.51 -9.84 24.34
CA ILE A 646 -2.89 -9.81 24.85
C ILE A 646 -3.89 -10.01 23.71
N ALA A 647 -3.73 -9.30 22.59
CA ALA A 647 -4.61 -9.41 21.43
C ALA A 647 -4.61 -10.83 20.84
N VAL A 648 -3.44 -11.46 20.70
CA VAL A 648 -3.31 -12.85 20.23
C VAL A 648 -4.00 -13.82 21.20
N ILE A 649 -3.81 -13.67 22.51
CA ILE A 649 -4.49 -14.50 23.51
C ILE A 649 -6.01 -14.34 23.38
N LEU A 650 -6.51 -13.11 23.23
CA LEU A 650 -7.93 -12.81 23.12
C LEU A 650 -8.52 -13.38 21.82
N ALA A 651 -7.79 -13.25 20.70
CA ALA A 651 -8.16 -13.85 19.41
C ALA A 651 -8.24 -15.37 19.49
N ILE A 652 -7.28 -16.03 20.15
CA ILE A 652 -7.32 -17.48 20.39
C ILE A 652 -8.53 -17.86 21.25
N LEU A 653 -8.78 -17.14 22.34
CA LEU A 653 -9.92 -17.38 23.21
C LEU A 653 -11.25 -17.21 22.47
N LEU A 654 -11.37 -16.22 21.56
CA LEU A 654 -12.55 -16.03 20.72
C LEU A 654 -12.67 -17.12 19.65
N ALA A 655 -11.57 -17.53 19.01
CA ALA A 655 -11.56 -18.59 18.00
C ALA A 655 -12.06 -19.93 18.56
N PHE A 656 -11.76 -20.25 19.82
CA PHE A 656 -12.31 -21.43 20.50
C PHE A 656 -13.67 -21.16 21.16
N GLY A 657 -13.87 -19.95 21.70
CA GLY A 657 -15.07 -19.57 22.44
C GLY A 657 -16.31 -19.46 21.57
N ILE A 658 -16.18 -18.89 20.36
CA ILE A 658 -17.30 -18.67 19.43
C ILE A 658 -17.90 -20.01 18.96
N PRO A 659 -17.13 -21.00 18.45
CA PRO A 659 -17.68 -22.30 18.09
C PRO A 659 -18.35 -23.03 19.26
N LEU A 660 -17.74 -22.97 20.46
CA LEU A 660 -18.33 -23.58 21.66
C LEU A 660 -19.64 -22.89 22.08
N LEU A 661 -19.71 -21.57 21.97
CA LEU A 661 -20.91 -20.79 22.23
C LEU A 661 -22.01 -21.13 21.21
N VAL A 662 -21.68 -21.18 19.93
CA VAL A 662 -22.62 -21.57 18.86
C VAL A 662 -23.14 -23.00 19.10
N LEU A 663 -22.27 -23.95 19.42
CA LEU A 663 -22.68 -25.32 19.78
C LEU A 663 -23.60 -25.34 21.01
N TYR A 664 -23.29 -24.55 22.03
CA TYR A 664 -24.13 -24.47 23.23
C TYR A 664 -25.50 -23.83 22.94
N ILE A 665 -25.55 -22.80 22.09
CA ILE A 665 -26.78 -22.16 21.62
C ILE A 665 -27.60 -23.13 20.76
N MET A 666 -27.00 -23.82 19.80
CA MET A 666 -27.68 -24.86 19.02
C MET A 666 -28.28 -25.91 19.95
N LYS A 667 -27.51 -26.37 20.94
CA LYS A 667 -27.97 -27.32 21.95
C LYS A 667 -29.14 -26.77 22.78
N LEU A 668 -29.15 -25.47 23.10
CA LEU A 668 -30.27 -24.80 23.79
C LEU A 668 -31.58 -24.90 22.99
N PHE A 669 -31.50 -24.84 21.65
CA PHE A 669 -32.66 -24.91 20.75
C PHE A 669 -33.07 -26.34 20.38
N THR A 670 -32.11 -27.23 20.13
CA THR A 670 -32.34 -28.62 19.66
C THR A 670 -32.65 -29.60 20.77
N SER A 671 -32.18 -29.36 21.99
CA SER A 671 -32.45 -30.25 23.14
C SER A 671 -33.89 -30.08 23.58
N ARG A 672 -34.80 -30.92 23.07
CA ARG A 672 -36.22 -30.96 23.44
C ARG A 672 -36.63 -32.39 23.79
N ILE A 673 -37.53 -32.51 24.76
CA ILE A 673 -38.21 -33.78 25.03
C ILE A 673 -39.23 -33.99 23.89
N PRO A 674 -39.23 -35.15 23.20
CA PRO A 674 -40.16 -35.40 22.10
C PRO A 674 -41.61 -35.15 22.51
N SER A 675 -42.37 -34.45 21.68
CA SER A 675 -43.78 -34.10 21.94
C SER A 675 -44.76 -35.25 21.68
N ALA A 676 -44.25 -36.44 21.39
CA ALA A 676 -45.09 -37.63 21.29
C ALA A 676 -45.80 -37.86 22.63
N ALA A 677 -47.09 -38.17 22.57
CA ALA A 677 -47.87 -38.44 23.77
C ALA A 677 -47.31 -39.68 24.49
N ALA A 678 -47.12 -39.55 25.81
CA ALA A 678 -46.67 -40.62 26.68
C ALA A 678 -47.78 -41.00 27.67
N ARG A 679 -47.98 -42.31 27.87
CA ARG A 679 -48.84 -42.85 28.92
C ARG A 679 -47.95 -43.23 30.09
N ALA A 680 -48.17 -42.59 31.24
CA ALA A 680 -47.37 -42.84 32.43
C ALA A 680 -48.23 -43.41 33.56
N VAL A 681 -47.75 -44.48 34.19
CA VAL A 681 -48.38 -45.09 35.37
C VAL A 681 -47.41 -45.00 36.54
N ARG A 682 -47.95 -44.72 37.73
CA ARG A 682 -47.23 -44.69 39.00
C ARG A 682 -47.79 -45.80 39.88
N VAL A 683 -46.93 -46.74 40.26
CA VAL A 683 -47.30 -47.93 41.02
C VAL A 683 -46.53 -47.94 42.33
N PRO A 684 -47.22 -47.91 43.49
CA PRO A 684 -46.56 -48.02 44.78
C PRO A 684 -46.13 -49.47 45.02
N VAL A 685 -44.89 -49.64 45.48
CA VAL A 685 -44.25 -50.95 45.59
C VAL A 685 -43.55 -51.12 46.93
N THR A 686 -43.45 -52.38 47.36
CA THR A 686 -42.64 -52.80 48.50
C THR A 686 -41.83 -54.03 48.10
N VAL A 687 -40.62 -54.17 48.64
CA VAL A 687 -39.79 -55.35 48.45
C VAL A 687 -39.96 -56.27 49.65
N ASP A 688 -40.48 -57.47 49.42
CA ASP A 688 -40.60 -58.53 50.44
C ASP A 688 -39.91 -59.80 49.96
N ASN A 689 -39.03 -60.37 50.80
CA ASN A 689 -38.20 -61.55 50.49
C ASN A 689 -37.49 -61.48 49.11
N GLY A 690 -37.05 -60.28 48.71
CA GLY A 690 -36.36 -60.04 47.44
C GLY A 690 -37.27 -59.98 46.20
N ARG A 691 -38.60 -60.02 46.39
CA ARG A 691 -39.59 -59.86 45.32
C ARG A 691 -40.23 -58.49 45.39
N LEU A 692 -40.51 -57.92 44.22
CA LEU A 692 -41.23 -56.65 44.10
C LEU A 692 -42.74 -56.92 44.18
N LEU A 693 -43.39 -56.37 45.19
CA LEU A 693 -44.83 -56.48 45.41
C LEU A 693 -45.50 -55.13 45.21
N ARG A 694 -46.72 -55.16 44.69
CA ARG A 694 -47.60 -54.01 44.55
C ARG A 694 -48.38 -53.79 45.85
N THR A 695 -48.27 -52.61 46.45
CA THR A 695 -48.99 -52.33 47.72
C THR A 695 -50.45 -51.99 47.50
N ASP A 696 -50.84 -51.61 46.29
CA ASP A 696 -52.22 -51.28 45.90
C ASP A 696 -53.08 -52.52 45.65
N THR A 697 -52.50 -53.58 45.09
CA THR A 697 -53.19 -54.83 44.74
C THR A 697 -52.80 -56.02 45.62
N GLY A 698 -51.72 -55.90 46.40
CA GLY A 698 -51.27 -56.91 47.37
C GLY A 698 -50.62 -58.16 46.74
N GLY A 699 -50.26 -58.12 45.46
CA GLY A 699 -49.66 -59.24 44.72
C GLY A 699 -48.30 -58.92 44.09
N ASP A 700 -47.73 -59.89 43.37
CA ASP A 700 -46.48 -59.72 42.60
C ASP A 700 -46.60 -58.54 41.62
N PHE A 701 -45.49 -57.82 41.39
CA PHE A 701 -45.47 -56.71 40.45
C PHE A 701 -45.81 -57.17 39.03
N ARG A 702 -46.97 -56.77 38.54
CA ARG A 702 -47.43 -56.98 37.17
C ARG A 702 -48.20 -55.75 36.72
N ILE A 703 -47.95 -55.33 35.48
CA ILE A 703 -48.71 -54.29 34.79
C ILE A 703 -49.06 -54.83 33.40
N THR A 704 -50.34 -54.79 33.02
CA THR A 704 -50.76 -55.26 31.69
C THR A 704 -50.75 -54.11 30.67
N TYR A 705 -50.67 -54.46 29.38
CA TYR A 705 -50.77 -53.48 28.30
C TYR A 705 -52.08 -52.66 28.38
N SER A 706 -53.21 -53.31 28.66
CA SER A 706 -54.51 -52.65 28.85
C SER A 706 -54.54 -51.73 30.07
N GLU A 707 -53.87 -52.07 31.17
CA GLU A 707 -53.80 -51.21 32.37
C GLU A 707 -53.10 -49.88 32.05
N ILE A 708 -52.09 -49.89 31.19
CA ILE A 708 -51.38 -48.68 30.74
C ILE A 708 -52.20 -47.92 29.69
N MET A 709 -52.72 -48.61 28.67
CA MET A 709 -53.37 -47.92 27.54
C MET A 709 -54.78 -47.41 27.87
N ASP A 710 -55.54 -48.15 28.69
CA ASP A 710 -56.91 -47.80 29.05
C ASP A 710 -56.98 -46.99 30.35
N GLY A 711 -56.02 -47.18 31.26
CA GLY A 711 -56.03 -46.58 32.61
C GLY A 711 -55.13 -45.37 32.81
N ALA A 712 -54.02 -45.25 32.07
CA ALA A 712 -53.07 -44.15 32.26
C ALA A 712 -53.53 -42.88 31.54
N ARG A 713 -53.37 -41.73 32.21
CA ARG A 713 -53.59 -40.43 31.55
C ARG A 713 -52.51 -40.21 30.49
N SER A 714 -52.95 -39.83 29.29
CA SER A 714 -52.04 -39.34 28.27
C SER A 714 -51.43 -38.03 28.75
N THR A 715 -50.12 -37.95 28.68
CA THR A 715 -49.35 -36.75 29.02
C THR A 715 -48.75 -36.23 27.72
N ALA A 716 -49.20 -35.05 27.31
CA ALA A 716 -48.70 -34.35 26.15
C ALA A 716 -48.22 -32.97 26.60
N ASP A 717 -46.98 -32.91 27.08
CA ASP A 717 -46.26 -31.65 27.22
C ASP A 717 -44.84 -31.89 26.74
N GLY A 718 -44.57 -31.42 25.52
CA GLY A 718 -43.31 -31.60 24.83
C GLY A 718 -42.61 -30.28 24.60
N GLY A 719 -41.42 -30.14 25.17
CA GLY A 719 -40.54 -29.01 24.89
C GLY A 719 -39.33 -28.99 25.82
N ARG A 720 -39.52 -28.66 27.09
CA ARG A 720 -38.43 -28.59 28.09
C ARG A 720 -38.76 -29.30 29.41
N LYS A 721 -40.04 -29.62 29.65
CA LYS A 721 -40.57 -30.28 30.85
C LYS A 721 -41.68 -31.22 30.43
N ILE A 722 -41.86 -32.31 31.16
CA ILE A 722 -42.98 -33.23 31.03
C ILE A 722 -43.33 -33.78 32.42
N THR A 723 -44.62 -33.99 32.69
CA THR A 723 -45.07 -34.57 33.96
C THR A 723 -45.50 -36.01 33.71
N LEU A 724 -44.81 -36.98 34.28
CA LEU A 724 -45.07 -38.41 34.14
C LEU A 724 -45.75 -38.92 35.43
N ALA A 725 -47.06 -39.19 35.36
CA ALA A 725 -47.86 -39.67 36.50
C ALA A 725 -47.67 -38.87 37.81
N GLY A 726 -47.54 -37.54 37.69
CA GLY A 726 -47.32 -36.61 38.81
C GLY A 726 -45.85 -36.28 39.13
N ILE A 727 -44.89 -36.96 38.49
CA ILE A 727 -43.45 -36.66 38.62
C ILE A 727 -43.01 -35.71 37.51
N LEU A 728 -42.46 -34.55 37.91
CA LEU A 728 -41.94 -33.54 37.00
C LEU A 728 -40.54 -33.92 36.54
N VAL A 729 -40.38 -34.09 35.23
CA VAL A 729 -39.11 -34.31 34.57
C VAL A 729 -38.75 -33.08 33.72
N GLU A 730 -37.55 -32.55 33.90
CA GLU A 730 -37.07 -31.35 33.22
C GLU A 730 -35.77 -31.61 32.46
N ARG A 731 -35.62 -30.97 31.31
CA ARG A 731 -34.39 -31.00 30.53
C ARG A 731 -33.19 -30.42 31.30
N LYS A 732 -32.09 -31.17 31.33
CA LYS A 732 -30.76 -30.74 31.79
C LYS A 732 -29.79 -30.68 30.60
N LEU A 733 -29.27 -29.49 30.30
CA LEU A 733 -28.35 -29.28 29.17
C LEU A 733 -26.96 -29.84 29.45
N GLY A 734 -26.33 -29.52 30.59
CA GLY A 734 -24.94 -29.90 30.87
C GLY A 734 -23.90 -29.15 30.01
N ALA A 735 -22.61 -29.49 30.18
CA ALA A 735 -21.49 -28.88 29.45
C ALA A 735 -21.61 -29.02 27.93
N PRO A 736 -20.99 -28.13 27.12
CA PRO A 736 -21.13 -28.14 25.65
C PRO A 736 -20.69 -29.44 24.98
N TRP A 737 -19.74 -30.18 25.56
CA TRP A 737 -19.23 -31.47 25.03
C TRP A 737 -19.98 -32.73 25.52
N LYS A 738 -21.07 -32.60 26.31
CA LYS A 738 -21.92 -33.73 26.75
C LYS A 738 -23.28 -33.70 26.05
N SER A 739 -23.94 -34.84 25.89
CA SER A 739 -25.34 -34.87 25.44
C SER A 739 -26.28 -34.26 26.50
N ALA A 740 -27.40 -33.69 26.05
CA ALA A 740 -28.45 -33.24 26.97
C ALA A 740 -29.25 -34.45 27.49
N SER A 741 -29.84 -34.28 28.68
CA SER A 741 -30.57 -35.35 29.39
C SER A 741 -31.82 -34.77 30.05
N ALA A 742 -32.63 -35.62 30.68
CA ALA A 742 -33.80 -35.22 31.45
C ALA A 742 -33.61 -35.64 32.91
N VAL A 743 -33.98 -34.79 33.87
CA VAL A 743 -33.78 -35.03 35.31
C VAL A 743 -35.10 -34.91 36.06
N VAL A 744 -35.35 -35.82 37.00
CA VAL A 744 -36.50 -35.75 37.90
C VAL A 744 -36.31 -34.60 38.90
N LYS A 745 -37.33 -33.78 39.13
CA LYS A 745 -37.21 -32.54 39.95
C LYS A 745 -37.94 -32.56 41.28
N ASN A 746 -39.04 -33.30 41.40
CA ASN A 746 -39.93 -33.23 42.56
C ASN A 746 -40.03 -34.57 43.32
N HIS A 747 -39.07 -35.48 43.11
CA HIS A 747 -39.04 -36.77 43.81
C HIS A 747 -37.59 -37.27 43.98
N GLU A 748 -37.05 -37.09 45.18
CA GLU A 748 -35.73 -37.55 45.60
C GLU A 748 -35.89 -38.35 46.91
N PRO A 749 -35.19 -39.48 47.07
CA PRO A 749 -34.21 -40.07 46.16
C PRO A 749 -34.88 -40.81 44.98
N SER A 750 -34.31 -40.71 43.77
CA SER A 750 -34.78 -41.46 42.60
C SER A 750 -33.64 -41.89 41.68
N VAL A 751 -33.81 -43.01 40.97
CA VAL A 751 -32.84 -43.54 39.99
C VAL A 751 -33.54 -44.01 38.70
N ALA A 752 -32.89 -43.78 37.56
CA ALA A 752 -33.39 -44.19 36.23
C ALA A 752 -33.16 -45.69 35.97
N ASP A 753 -33.89 -46.27 35.03
CA ASP A 753 -33.80 -47.67 34.60
C ASP A 753 -32.39 -48.20 34.24
N ASP A 754 -31.50 -47.31 33.79
CA ASP A 754 -30.09 -47.58 33.51
C ASP A 754 -29.14 -47.34 34.70
N GLY A 755 -29.68 -47.01 35.87
CA GLY A 755 -28.95 -46.76 37.10
C GLY A 755 -28.39 -45.33 37.24
N LYS A 756 -28.60 -44.42 36.28
CA LYS A 756 -28.01 -43.08 36.33
C LYS A 756 -28.78 -42.11 37.24
N GLN A 757 -28.01 -41.31 37.96
CA GLN A 757 -28.49 -40.23 38.82
C GLN A 757 -27.70 -38.95 38.59
N SER A 758 -28.31 -37.81 38.94
CA SER A 758 -27.68 -36.50 38.97
C SER A 758 -27.94 -35.89 40.35
N GLY A 759 -27.03 -36.10 41.30
CA GLY A 759 -27.35 -35.89 42.71
C GLY A 759 -28.25 -37.03 43.17
N ASN A 760 -29.33 -36.72 43.92
CA ASN A 760 -30.29 -37.72 44.40
C ASN A 760 -31.49 -37.92 43.47
N SER A 761 -31.47 -37.35 42.26
CA SER A 761 -32.57 -37.47 41.29
C SER A 761 -32.18 -38.27 40.05
N ALA A 762 -33.13 -39.04 39.51
CA ALA A 762 -32.94 -39.89 38.34
C ALA A 762 -32.56 -39.07 37.09
N LEU A 763 -31.60 -39.57 36.31
CA LEU A 763 -31.13 -38.94 35.07
C LEU A 763 -31.50 -39.82 33.86
N LEU A 764 -32.51 -39.40 33.12
CA LEU A 764 -33.08 -40.07 31.94
C LEU A 764 -32.51 -39.51 30.63
N PRO A 765 -32.56 -40.26 29.51
CA PRO A 765 -32.40 -39.68 28.18
C PRO A 765 -33.52 -38.65 27.87
N LEU A 766 -33.30 -37.77 26.88
CA LEU A 766 -34.31 -36.78 26.48
C LEU A 766 -35.61 -37.41 25.97
N ALA A 767 -35.52 -38.56 25.30
CA ALA A 767 -36.67 -39.38 24.95
C ALA A 767 -37.06 -40.20 26.19
N VAL A 768 -37.86 -39.61 27.08
CA VAL A 768 -38.27 -40.24 28.34
C VAL A 768 -39.27 -41.39 28.15
N HIS A 769 -39.77 -41.58 26.92
CA HIS A 769 -40.72 -42.62 26.54
C HIS A 769 -40.05 -43.99 26.58
N ASN A 770 -40.79 -45.01 27.03
CA ASN A 770 -40.31 -46.39 27.21
C ASN A 770 -39.16 -46.52 28.23
N HIS A 771 -39.10 -45.60 29.18
CA HIS A 771 -38.20 -45.65 30.32
C HIS A 771 -39.01 -45.65 31.62
N TRP A 772 -38.37 -46.11 32.69
CA TRP A 772 -38.96 -46.11 34.02
C TRP A 772 -37.99 -45.57 35.05
N ILE A 773 -38.53 -45.13 36.18
CA ILE A 773 -37.77 -44.63 37.32
C ILE A 773 -38.22 -45.33 38.58
N VAL A 774 -37.26 -45.55 39.48
CA VAL A 774 -37.52 -45.91 40.87
C VAL A 774 -37.49 -44.63 41.67
N ALA A 775 -38.58 -44.32 42.33
CA ALA A 775 -38.70 -43.25 43.29
C ALA A 775 -38.72 -43.87 44.70
N GLY A 776 -37.62 -43.76 45.43
CA GLY A 776 -37.49 -44.36 46.76
C GLY A 776 -38.17 -43.51 47.84
N THR A 777 -38.63 -44.15 48.90
CA THR A 777 -39.05 -43.44 50.11
C THR A 777 -37.81 -43.10 50.93
N GLN A 778 -37.66 -41.83 51.33
CA GLN A 778 -36.47 -41.38 52.06
C GLN A 778 -36.33 -42.15 53.40
N GLY A 779 -35.18 -42.81 53.59
CA GLY A 779 -34.87 -43.57 54.80
C GLY A 779 -35.50 -44.96 54.89
N ASP A 780 -36.18 -45.43 53.83
CA ASP A 780 -36.73 -46.78 53.75
C ASP A 780 -36.22 -47.52 52.50
N PRO A 781 -35.36 -48.54 52.65
CA PRO A 781 -34.78 -49.29 51.53
C PRO A 781 -35.71 -50.32 50.90
N TYR A 782 -36.94 -50.48 51.42
CA TYR A 782 -37.87 -51.50 50.95
C TYR A 782 -39.14 -50.92 50.36
N THR A 783 -39.47 -49.66 50.59
CA THR A 783 -40.66 -49.01 50.01
C THR A 783 -40.32 -47.92 49.01
N GLY A 784 -41.17 -47.79 48.01
CA GLY A 784 -41.06 -46.72 47.03
C GLY A 784 -42.13 -46.85 45.96
N GLU A 785 -41.87 -46.23 44.82
CA GLU A 785 -42.79 -46.16 43.70
C GLU A 785 -42.05 -46.37 42.40
N ILE A 786 -42.69 -47.10 41.49
CA ILE A 786 -42.23 -47.23 40.11
C ILE A 786 -43.06 -46.30 39.25
N VAL A 787 -42.40 -45.42 38.51
CA VAL A 787 -43.05 -44.64 37.46
C VAL A 787 -42.57 -45.16 36.11
N LEU A 788 -43.49 -45.75 35.36
CA LEU A 788 -43.25 -46.30 34.04
C LEU A 788 -43.91 -45.39 33.01
N ALA A 789 -43.12 -44.87 32.08
CA ALA A 789 -43.60 -44.06 30.96
C ALA A 789 -43.46 -44.85 29.65
N VAL A 790 -44.56 -45.00 28.92
CA VAL A 790 -44.63 -45.76 27.68
C VAL A 790 -45.14 -44.87 26.55
N SER A 791 -44.59 -45.02 25.35
CA SER A 791 -45.11 -44.36 24.15
C SER A 791 -46.54 -44.83 23.84
N GLU A 792 -47.44 -43.95 23.39
CA GLU A 792 -48.78 -44.36 22.91
C GLU A 792 -48.73 -45.33 21.72
N GLN A 793 -47.61 -45.37 21.00
CA GLN A 793 -47.40 -46.29 19.88
C GLN A 793 -46.70 -47.59 20.30
N ALA A 794 -46.44 -47.79 21.59
CA ALA A 794 -45.80 -49.02 22.06
C ALA A 794 -46.70 -50.23 21.81
N VAL A 795 -46.07 -51.37 21.53
CA VAL A 795 -46.76 -52.66 21.39
C VAL A 795 -46.64 -53.47 22.68
N GLU A 796 -47.48 -54.50 22.83
CA GLU A 796 -47.54 -55.33 24.04
C GLU A 796 -46.19 -55.91 24.46
N SER A 797 -45.35 -56.32 23.50
CA SER A 797 -43.99 -56.83 23.77
C SER A 797 -43.04 -55.78 24.38
N THR A 798 -43.21 -54.50 24.06
CA THR A 798 -42.44 -53.41 24.67
C THR A 798 -42.81 -53.24 26.14
N VAL A 799 -44.11 -53.28 26.46
CA VAL A 799 -44.59 -53.19 27.85
C VAL A 799 -44.12 -54.39 28.66
N SER A 800 -44.25 -55.62 28.13
CA SER A 800 -43.78 -56.82 28.83
C SER A 800 -42.29 -56.75 29.11
N GLY A 801 -41.48 -56.35 28.12
CA GLY A 801 -40.03 -56.21 28.30
C GLY A 801 -39.62 -55.16 29.33
N LEU A 802 -40.40 -54.09 29.52
CA LEU A 802 -40.16 -53.09 30.57
C LEU A 802 -40.56 -53.62 31.95
N VAL A 803 -41.68 -54.34 32.05
CA VAL A 803 -42.13 -54.96 33.31
C VAL A 803 -41.15 -56.05 33.78
N ASP A 804 -40.60 -56.84 32.86
CA ASP A 804 -39.58 -57.84 33.18
C ASP A 804 -38.30 -57.17 33.72
N GLN A 805 -37.89 -56.05 33.11
CA GLN A 805 -36.74 -55.27 33.58
C GLN A 805 -36.96 -54.65 34.95
N ILE A 806 -38.15 -54.08 35.21
CA ILE A 806 -38.52 -53.54 36.51
C ILE A 806 -38.45 -54.64 37.57
N THR A 807 -39.07 -55.78 37.32
CA THR A 807 -39.11 -56.90 38.28
C THR A 807 -37.72 -57.43 38.60
N ALA A 808 -36.82 -57.45 37.62
CA ALA A 808 -35.45 -57.92 37.80
C ALA A 808 -34.53 -56.92 38.51
N ARG A 809 -34.68 -55.61 38.28
CA ARG A 809 -33.70 -54.60 38.74
C ARG A 809 -34.21 -53.71 39.87
N ALA A 810 -35.50 -53.39 39.91
CA ALA A 810 -36.04 -52.42 40.87
C ALA A 810 -35.84 -52.80 42.36
N PRO A 811 -35.90 -54.09 42.78
CA PRO A 811 -35.64 -54.44 44.18
C PRO A 811 -34.25 -54.03 44.68
N GLU A 812 -33.22 -54.22 43.85
CA GLU A 812 -31.85 -53.83 44.19
C GLU A 812 -31.68 -52.32 44.16
N MET A 813 -32.30 -51.65 43.18
CA MET A 813 -32.27 -50.19 43.05
C MET A 813 -32.97 -49.48 44.23
N LEU A 814 -34.10 -50.00 44.72
CA LEU A 814 -34.77 -49.47 45.92
C LEU A 814 -33.90 -49.57 47.17
N ARG A 815 -33.19 -50.69 47.34
CA ARG A 815 -32.26 -50.86 48.47
C ARG A 815 -31.13 -49.84 48.41
N GLN A 816 -30.55 -49.63 47.23
CA GLN A 816 -29.49 -48.63 47.02
C GLN A 816 -29.98 -47.21 47.29
N LEU A 817 -31.23 -46.88 46.97
CA LEU A 817 -31.80 -45.56 47.28
C LEU A 817 -32.02 -45.35 48.78
N GLY A 818 -32.46 -46.38 49.53
CA GLY A 818 -32.70 -46.29 50.97
C GLY A 818 -31.42 -46.16 51.82
N ASP A 819 -30.28 -46.59 51.30
CA ASP A 819 -28.96 -46.43 51.94
C ASP A 819 -28.34 -45.03 51.71
N THR A 820 -29.04 -44.11 51.01
CA THR A 820 -28.56 -42.74 50.76
C THR A 820 -28.71 -41.87 52.01
N PRO A 821 -27.64 -41.28 52.58
CA PRO A 821 -27.71 -40.49 53.82
C PRO A 821 -28.57 -39.23 53.71
N VAL A 822 -29.28 -38.87 54.80
CA VAL A 822 -30.04 -37.61 54.93
C VAL A 822 -29.06 -36.44 55.08
N GLU A 823 -28.92 -35.60 54.06
CA GLU A 823 -28.24 -34.29 54.21
C GLU A 823 -29.17 -33.29 54.90
N THR A 824 -28.74 -32.80 56.07
CA THR A 824 -29.43 -31.71 56.79
C THR A 824 -29.06 -30.36 56.17
N PRO A 825 -29.99 -29.40 55.97
CA PRO A 825 -29.65 -28.10 55.40
C PRO A 825 -28.79 -27.30 56.38
N SER A 826 -27.64 -26.81 55.92
CA SER A 826 -26.83 -25.82 56.66
C SER A 826 -27.04 -24.44 56.05
N THR A 827 -27.63 -23.50 56.81
CA THR A 827 -27.72 -22.06 56.49
C THR A 827 -26.68 -21.29 57.33
N PRO A 828 -26.07 -20.20 56.84
CA PRO A 828 -24.65 -19.91 57.07
C PRO A 828 -24.38 -18.91 58.20
N THR A 829 -23.23 -19.05 58.87
CA THR A 829 -22.55 -17.91 59.51
C THR A 829 -21.05 -18.15 59.65
N GLY A 830 -20.24 -17.17 59.22
CA GLY A 830 -19.01 -16.77 59.91
C GLY A 830 -17.69 -17.47 59.61
N SER A 831 -16.94 -16.92 58.64
CA SER A 831 -15.48 -16.63 58.63
C SER A 831 -14.44 -17.70 59.01
N GLY A 832 -13.40 -17.80 58.17
CA GLY A 832 -12.02 -18.01 58.64
C GLY A 832 -11.28 -19.21 58.05
N GLN A 833 -10.28 -18.93 57.21
CA GLN A 833 -9.40 -19.87 56.51
C GLN A 833 -8.49 -20.68 57.45
N GLY A 834 -8.09 -21.90 57.03
CA GLY A 834 -6.92 -22.56 57.64
C GLY A 834 -6.69 -24.05 57.35
N LYS A 835 -6.29 -24.38 56.11
CA LYS A 835 -5.38 -25.48 55.71
C LYS A 835 -4.74 -26.34 56.84
N LYS A 836 -4.99 -27.67 56.89
CA LYS A 836 -4.08 -28.77 56.39
C LYS A 836 -4.42 -30.18 56.92
N SER A 837 -4.45 -31.10 55.95
CA SER A 837 -3.82 -32.44 55.91
C SER A 837 -4.14 -33.50 56.98
N ARG A 838 -4.75 -34.60 56.52
CA ARG A 838 -4.62 -35.93 57.11
C ARG A 838 -3.78 -36.80 56.19
N THR A 839 -2.48 -36.92 56.45
CA THR A 839 -1.65 -37.96 55.81
C THR A 839 -1.75 -39.26 56.60
N LYS A 840 -1.95 -40.36 55.88
CA LYS A 840 -1.88 -41.72 56.40
C LYS A 840 -0.49 -42.05 56.94
N ARG A 841 -0.53 -42.93 57.94
CA ARG A 841 0.55 -43.62 58.63
C ARG A 841 1.34 -44.56 57.69
N THR A 842 2.66 -44.35 57.61
CA THR A 842 3.68 -45.41 57.51
C THR A 842 4.87 -45.06 58.42
N ALA A 843 5.21 -46.02 59.30
CA ALA A 843 6.49 -46.28 59.99
C ALA A 843 7.18 -45.23 60.93
N LYS A 844 7.19 -45.62 62.23
CA LYS A 844 8.37 -45.82 63.14
C LYS A 844 9.01 -44.65 63.93
N ARG A 845 8.96 -44.80 65.28
CA ARG A 845 9.83 -44.27 66.40
C ARG A 845 9.91 -42.73 66.56
N SER A 846 10.02 -42.08 67.72
CA SER A 846 10.13 -42.37 69.17
C SER A 846 10.03 -41.00 69.90
N SER A 847 9.42 -40.92 71.11
CA SER A 847 9.69 -40.01 72.28
C SER A 847 9.97 -38.49 72.07
N GLY A 848 9.44 -37.50 72.80
CA GLY A 848 8.64 -37.37 74.02
C GLY A 848 8.48 -35.88 74.43
N ASP A 849 7.54 -35.61 75.35
CA ASP A 849 7.41 -34.53 76.36
C ASP A 849 7.35 -32.99 76.05
N ALA A 850 6.14 -32.43 76.34
CA ALA A 850 5.79 -31.32 77.28
C ALA A 850 5.94 -29.80 76.87
N PRO A 851 5.34 -28.80 77.62
CA PRO A 851 4.18 -28.00 77.15
C PRO A 851 4.19 -26.44 77.48
N ALA A 852 3.02 -25.78 77.25
CA ALA A 852 2.44 -24.54 77.87
C ALA A 852 2.67 -23.15 77.20
N GLU A 853 1.60 -22.45 76.74
CA GLU A 853 0.88 -21.23 77.30
C GLU A 853 1.59 -19.88 76.99
N THR A 854 1.01 -18.69 76.71
CA THR A 854 -0.29 -18.03 76.99
C THR A 854 -0.49 -16.75 76.09
N THR A 855 -1.76 -16.34 75.85
CA THR A 855 -2.43 -15.01 75.60
C THR A 855 -1.62 -13.70 75.33
N THR A 856 -2.00 -12.70 74.50
CA THR A 856 -3.19 -11.78 74.52
C THR A 856 -3.15 -10.77 73.32
N GLU A 857 -4.31 -10.24 72.87
CA GLU A 857 -4.64 -9.25 71.78
C GLU A 857 -4.47 -7.74 72.17
N PRO A 858 -4.91 -6.68 71.40
CA PRO A 858 -5.17 -6.46 69.95
C PRO A 858 -4.70 -5.06 69.37
N GLN A 859 -4.73 -4.82 68.04
CA GLN A 859 -4.93 -3.47 67.42
C GLN A 859 -5.43 -3.49 65.95
N GLN A 860 -6.16 -2.41 65.58
CA GLN A 860 -7.01 -2.16 64.38
C GLN A 860 -6.25 -1.76 63.08
N ILE A 861 -6.92 -1.88 61.91
CA ILE A 861 -6.47 -1.41 60.57
C ILE A 861 -7.57 -0.56 59.89
N PRO A 862 -7.24 0.57 59.20
CA PRO A 862 -8.17 1.38 58.40
C PRO A 862 -8.13 1.08 56.88
N GLY A 863 -9.20 1.49 56.17
CA GLY A 863 -9.47 1.20 54.75
C GLY A 863 -8.83 2.14 53.71
N PHE A 864 -8.91 1.75 52.44
CA PHE A 864 -8.37 2.44 51.28
C PHE A 864 -9.46 2.90 50.30
N GLY A 865 -9.35 4.15 49.85
CA GLY A 865 -10.11 4.76 48.75
C GLY A 865 -9.35 4.73 47.42
N ALA A 866 -10.07 5.07 46.35
CA ALA A 866 -9.61 5.11 44.96
C ALA A 866 -9.19 6.52 44.51
N PRO A 867 -8.36 6.63 43.46
CA PRO A 867 -8.35 7.78 42.55
C PRO A 867 -8.57 7.40 41.07
N THR A 868 -9.00 8.40 40.31
CA THR A 868 -9.51 8.43 38.92
C THR A 868 -8.45 8.96 37.93
N ALA A 869 -8.43 8.44 36.68
CA ALA A 869 -7.92 9.11 35.46
C ALA A 869 -8.48 8.42 34.18
N PRO A 870 -8.50 9.09 32.99
CA PRO A 870 -9.56 8.95 31.98
C PRO A 870 -9.22 8.09 30.73
N SER A 871 -10.24 7.65 30.00
CA SER A 871 -10.16 6.97 28.70
C SER A 871 -10.85 7.79 27.60
N PRO A 872 -10.30 7.87 26.37
CA PRO A 872 -10.94 8.53 25.23
C PRO A 872 -11.63 7.48 24.35
N PHE A 873 -12.96 7.46 24.34
CA PHE A 873 -13.76 6.95 23.21
C PHE A 873 -15.15 7.58 23.34
N GLY A 874 -15.38 8.65 22.58
CA GLY A 874 -16.65 9.36 22.53
C GLY A 874 -17.56 8.75 21.48
N GLY A 875 -18.53 7.93 21.92
CA GLY A 875 -19.73 7.61 21.14
C GLY A 875 -20.90 8.39 21.72
N SER A 876 -21.42 9.39 20.99
CA SER A 876 -22.58 10.15 21.41
C SER A 876 -23.89 9.41 21.11
N THR A 877 -24.71 9.40 22.14
CA THR A 877 -26.03 8.81 22.31
C THR A 877 -27.14 9.46 21.48
N GLY A 878 -28.09 8.65 21.02
CA GLY A 878 -29.45 9.07 20.66
C GLY A 878 -30.48 8.05 21.14
N SER A 879 -31.10 8.33 22.27
CA SER A 879 -32.12 7.52 22.94
C SER A 879 -33.45 7.46 22.20
N SER A 880 -34.08 6.28 22.19
CA SER A 880 -35.51 6.06 21.89
C SER A 880 -36.44 6.80 22.85
N PRO A 881 -37.71 7.03 22.47
CA PRO A 881 -38.75 6.12 22.98
C PRO A 881 -39.90 5.76 22.01
N PHE A 882 -40.29 4.48 22.10
CA PHE A 882 -41.64 3.91 22.01
C PHE A 882 -42.44 3.79 20.69
N GLY A 883 -42.68 2.51 20.34
CA GLY A 883 -43.95 1.97 19.79
C GLY A 883 -44.11 2.07 18.27
N GLY A 884 -44.18 1.03 17.44
CA GLY A 884 -44.52 -0.36 17.66
C GLY A 884 -45.70 -0.72 16.76
N SER A 885 -45.46 -1.38 15.61
CA SER A 885 -46.39 -2.36 15.00
C SER A 885 -45.86 -2.88 13.64
N THR A 886 -45.61 -4.19 13.62
CA THR A 886 -45.97 -5.22 12.62
C THR A 886 -46.16 -4.91 11.12
N SER A 887 -45.74 -5.92 10.33
CA SER A 887 -46.12 -6.35 8.96
C SER A 887 -45.44 -5.69 7.75
N GLY A 888 -44.68 -6.49 6.98
CA GLY A 888 -44.47 -6.29 5.53
C GLY A 888 -45.62 -6.94 4.71
N PRO A 889 -45.48 -7.21 3.39
CA PRO A 889 -44.47 -6.75 2.41
C PRO A 889 -45.07 -6.15 1.10
N SER A 890 -44.23 -5.39 0.36
CA SER A 890 -44.28 -5.12 -1.11
C SER A 890 -45.50 -4.37 -1.71
N PRO A 891 -45.55 -4.08 -3.03
CA PRO A 891 -44.82 -3.05 -3.78
C PRO A 891 -45.74 -2.15 -4.66
N PHE A 892 -45.16 -1.13 -5.33
CA PHE A 892 -45.61 -0.37 -6.52
C PHE A 892 -47.12 -0.29 -6.89
N GLY A 893 -47.65 0.94 -7.04
CA GLY A 893 -48.88 1.19 -7.80
C GLY A 893 -49.50 2.60 -7.70
N SER A 894 -49.13 3.48 -8.63
CA SER A 894 -49.93 4.42 -9.45
C SER A 894 -51.16 5.22 -8.92
N SER A 895 -51.11 6.55 -9.15
CA SER A 895 -52.20 7.49 -9.59
C SER A 895 -53.24 8.03 -8.55
N PRO A 896 -54.03 9.10 -8.83
CA PRO A 896 -53.81 10.36 -9.59
C PRO A 896 -54.51 11.65 -9.00
N SER A 897 -54.20 12.83 -9.60
CA SER A 897 -55.06 14.02 -9.85
C SER A 897 -55.62 14.96 -8.74
N ALA A 898 -55.10 16.22 -8.76
CA ALA A 898 -55.79 17.55 -8.92
C ALA A 898 -56.64 18.17 -7.77
N PRO A 899 -56.99 19.51 -7.78
CA PRO A 899 -56.41 20.73 -8.42
C PRO A 899 -56.38 22.04 -7.54
N ALA A 900 -55.94 23.16 -8.17
CA ALA A 900 -56.30 24.60 -7.98
C ALA A 900 -55.63 25.40 -6.81
N ASP A 901 -55.14 26.66 -6.91
CA ASP A 901 -55.36 27.82 -7.81
C ASP A 901 -54.15 28.80 -7.83
N ASP A 902 -54.03 29.52 -8.96
CA ASP A 902 -53.60 30.92 -9.24
C ASP A 902 -52.57 31.67 -8.36
N ASP A 903 -51.50 32.21 -8.99
CA ASP A 903 -51.51 33.58 -9.55
C ASP A 903 -50.15 33.92 -10.19
N ASN A 904 -50.16 34.53 -11.38
CA ASN A 904 -48.98 35.04 -12.07
C ASN A 904 -49.36 36.33 -12.82
N PRO A 905 -48.53 37.39 -12.77
CA PRO A 905 -48.54 38.36 -13.86
C PRO A 905 -47.12 38.75 -14.29
N PHE A 906 -46.77 38.47 -15.54
CA PHE A 906 -46.45 39.47 -16.58
C PHE A 906 -45.92 38.72 -17.82
N GLY A 907 -46.57 38.95 -18.96
CA GLY A 907 -46.32 38.25 -20.21
C GLY A 907 -45.80 39.11 -21.35
N GLY A 908 -45.60 38.43 -22.47
CA GLY A 908 -45.28 38.93 -23.82
C GLY A 908 -44.12 38.13 -24.42
N SER A 909 -44.14 37.57 -25.62
CA SER A 909 -45.15 37.35 -26.68
C SER A 909 -44.43 36.55 -27.79
N SER A 910 -44.97 35.40 -28.21
CA SER A 910 -44.52 34.54 -29.34
C SER A 910 -44.96 35.13 -30.71
N PRO A 911 -44.91 34.47 -31.93
CA PRO A 911 -44.71 33.03 -32.25
C PRO A 911 -44.04 32.66 -33.61
N PHE A 912 -44.19 31.36 -33.96
CA PHE A 912 -43.91 30.58 -35.20
C PHE A 912 -42.59 29.80 -35.18
N GLY A 913 -42.52 28.47 -35.31
CA GLY A 913 -43.51 27.41 -35.57
C GLY A 913 -42.84 26.28 -36.38
N GLY A 914 -43.14 25.00 -36.09
CA GLY A 914 -42.97 23.90 -37.07
C GLY A 914 -42.21 22.64 -36.62
N SER A 915 -42.95 21.70 -36.02
CA SER A 915 -42.92 20.22 -36.18
C SER A 915 -41.89 19.53 -37.10
N SER A 916 -41.12 18.57 -36.53
CA SER A 916 -41.05 17.10 -36.77
C SER A 916 -41.14 16.47 -38.19
N PRO A 917 -40.78 15.18 -38.45
CA PRO A 917 -39.97 14.18 -37.69
C PRO A 917 -39.07 13.21 -38.54
N PHE A 918 -38.40 12.27 -37.85
CA PHE A 918 -37.87 10.94 -38.29
C PHE A 918 -36.68 10.81 -39.28
N GLY A 919 -35.68 9.98 -38.89
CA GLY A 919 -35.22 8.89 -39.76
C GLY A 919 -33.72 8.59 -39.90
N ARG A 920 -33.05 8.09 -38.85
CA ARG A 920 -32.20 6.86 -38.81
C ARG A 920 -31.27 6.88 -37.61
#